data_AF-A0A2A2K618-F1
#
_entry.id   AF-A0A2A2K618-F1
#
_cell.length_a   1.000
_cell.length_b   1.000
_cell.length_c   1.000
_cell.angle_alpha   90.00
_cell.angle_beta   90.00
_cell.angle_gamma   90.00
#
_symmetry.space_group_name_H-M   'P 1'
#
loop_
_entity.id
_entity.type
_entity.pdbx_description
1 polymer ?
#
loop_
_entity_poly.entity_id
_entity_poly.type
_entity_poly.pdbx_seq_one_letter_code
_entity_poly.pdbx_strand_id
1 'polypeptide(L)'
;MIEMAENGVHFDSAPDLAESEEASTCAEDKESSDSNSEFSSSNVSGFLTMLSNILNKAPQRKASYATGTDHWVPLDPEEIVIMPQEAVDGYKKVHPHVGKDINQNGNFSVVTKIMNSTPPAAKKEKTKGENTKDVEKMLQQLSEGDGSEIEMKDSSSDCEQEQEQQENDDRPPVHHLVITFWGKDGEKKYFSLYRSRKVTDVIALCERSRECIQLFRFQPKGSEKSDYISKLLSCLKKNLLWKSIHVAASLGIVEYFKEISPHRIKSNLYNMCPEGYNALHLAVKYNRLEVVKLLVNLGADLNAITTNGDNCMHLAAFASPQMIEFLHDTGKFTSIINVPNGDGSSPLYLAMSNANPYCARALHNCGASLSADPVDTSPRPLIDAIKRGKLDEATLDQILKQSPDSLNQTEPVTGNHALHCAAYKKGLLVLLDQKVSALNLDMRNNSMQTPLHVYVRKGDLSLTMAICAYKVDINAKDINGNTPLHIAVMNLNIEIVRFLLCIGANPNLVNNHRESPRHLAARYKNKDNFIGEQSPQPPSISRKSTASSGLNDESKSEDAKVRDASVDWNAPTGAYEFELDPDTHELDEAYKEPNRARSFPQELAMEQTMKKLKEFAKEKNKQNVISVLSLDGGGIKGLVMTQILLFLQQYLDQPVLDYFDWIAATSTGSLIMSTLFTGHSLRAAQKMYLRFKDMVFDSWTRPYNSIILEKFFKKAFSESITMSHIPYPKVFYTTVRADTFPVQLELTRNYQLPLSAKENDELGFTDPGNVLMWQAARRSCAAPTYFSAAEGKYIDGGMVSNNPTLDLMSEIHFWNSTCDLMKRPEYKVEVGCVVSIGTGITPISPVDPSLFEMNDVMGMLRGLKNLSLVVLDQATATEGVPISRSRSWCHSLGIPYFRLNAPLFKDVLLDCREDSELARMMWDCVVYGHTHRKDFYELAQLLKAIGTTKYRKKLFSTQLTHPPANSSASAHSTPTPTPTPPPSPSSSVSAKEQR
;
A
#
# COMPACT_ATOMS: atom_id res chain seq x y z
N MET A 1 46.89 -14.39 -43.85
CA MET A 1 47.06 -15.79 -43.41
C MET A 1 48.08 -15.73 -42.27
N ILE A 2 47.73 -16.03 -41.01
CA ILE A 2 47.37 -17.38 -40.49
C ILE A 2 48.65 -18.25 -40.57
N GLU A 3 49.27 -18.72 -39.48
CA GLU A 3 48.87 -18.83 -38.05
C GLU A 3 50.14 -18.68 -37.14
N MET A 4 50.10 -17.91 -36.04
CA MET A 4 49.84 -18.27 -34.63
C MET A 4 51.04 -18.72 -33.74
N ALA A 5 50.97 -18.23 -32.49
CA ALA A 5 51.45 -18.83 -31.24
C ALA A 5 52.95 -18.78 -30.84
N GLU A 6 53.13 -18.93 -29.52
CA GLU A 6 54.36 -19.20 -28.75
C GLU A 6 55.52 -18.18 -28.85
N ASN A 7 55.59 -17.29 -27.86
CA ASN A 7 56.75 -16.45 -27.58
C ASN A 7 57.22 -16.66 -26.13
N GLY A 8 58.47 -17.07 -25.95
CA GLY A 8 59.10 -17.18 -24.64
C GLY A 8 60.61 -17.43 -24.72
N VAL A 9 61.32 -16.98 -23.67
CA VAL A 9 62.69 -17.42 -23.29
C VAL A 9 63.87 -16.89 -24.15
N HIS A 10 64.42 -15.76 -23.70
CA HIS A 10 65.88 -15.49 -23.50
C HIS A 10 66.88 -15.51 -24.69
N PHE A 11 68.13 -14.99 -24.60
CA PHE A 11 68.85 -14.18 -23.58
C PHE A 11 69.88 -13.24 -24.29
N ASP A 12 70.53 -12.39 -23.49
CA ASP A 12 71.90 -11.83 -23.63
C ASP A 12 72.13 -10.53 -24.46
N SER A 13 73.06 -9.64 -24.06
CA SER A 13 73.96 -9.61 -22.87
C SER A 13 74.35 -8.18 -22.43
N ALA A 14 74.88 -8.05 -21.20
CA ALA A 14 75.50 -6.83 -20.63
C ALA A 14 77.05 -6.81 -20.87
N PRO A 15 77.86 -5.83 -20.39
CA PRO A 15 78.05 -5.43 -18.97
C PRO A 15 78.06 -3.87 -18.77
N ASP A 16 78.44 -3.21 -17.65
CA ASP A 16 79.34 -3.52 -16.53
C ASP A 16 79.05 -2.75 -15.19
N LEU A 17 79.46 -3.35 -14.08
CA LEU A 17 79.92 -2.81 -12.76
C LEU A 17 79.21 -1.65 -11.99
N ALA A 18 78.74 -1.92 -10.75
CA ALA A 18 79.38 -1.54 -9.46
C ALA A 18 78.41 -1.39 -8.23
N GLU A 19 78.82 -1.96 -7.07
CA GLU A 19 78.72 -1.49 -5.63
C GLU A 19 77.45 -0.76 -5.04
N SER A 20 77.10 -0.81 -3.74
CA SER A 20 77.39 -1.71 -2.59
C SER A 20 76.58 -1.33 -1.30
N GLU A 21 76.18 -2.32 -0.50
CA GLU A 21 75.97 -2.31 0.99
C GLU A 21 74.88 -1.43 1.71
N GLU A 22 74.80 -1.60 3.04
CA GLU A 22 73.65 -1.31 3.95
C GLU A 22 73.88 -0.14 4.95
N ALA A 23 73.10 -0.07 6.04
CA ALA A 23 72.87 1.12 6.87
C ALA A 23 73.49 1.14 8.29
N SER A 24 73.65 2.36 8.85
CA SER A 24 74.15 2.69 10.21
C SER A 24 73.78 4.16 10.56
N THR A 25 73.73 4.71 11.80
CA THR A 25 73.76 4.19 13.21
C THR A 25 73.15 5.24 14.19
N CYS A 26 72.94 4.87 15.46
CA CYS A 26 73.00 5.64 16.74
C CYS A 26 72.71 7.18 16.75
N ALA A 27 71.68 7.67 17.47
CA ALA A 27 71.60 7.98 18.94
C ALA A 27 72.02 9.44 19.28
N GLU A 28 71.80 10.10 20.45
CA GLU A 28 71.18 9.81 21.78
C GLU A 28 70.53 11.16 22.31
N ASP A 29 70.18 11.56 23.55
CA ASP A 29 70.30 11.10 24.96
C ASP A 29 69.29 11.85 25.91
N LYS A 30 69.13 11.35 27.15
CA LYS A 30 68.77 11.94 28.50
C LYS A 30 67.74 13.08 28.83
N GLU A 31 67.07 12.83 29.99
CA GLU A 31 66.68 13.74 31.13
C GLU A 31 65.61 14.86 30.96
N SER A 32 64.88 15.35 32.01
CA SER A 32 64.42 14.80 33.33
C SER A 32 63.37 15.75 34.00
N SER A 33 62.85 15.42 35.21
CA SER A 33 62.10 16.29 36.20
C SER A 33 60.64 16.76 35.88
N ASP A 34 59.76 17.13 36.83
CA ASP A 34 59.41 16.58 38.18
C ASP A 34 58.09 17.19 38.77
N SER A 35 57.61 16.65 39.91
CA SER A 35 56.78 17.26 40.99
C SER A 35 55.23 17.34 40.95
N ASN A 36 54.61 16.46 41.75
CA ASN A 36 53.64 16.64 42.87
C ASN A 36 52.49 17.69 42.90
N SER A 37 51.30 17.25 43.35
CA SER A 37 50.67 17.66 44.64
C SER A 37 49.44 16.78 45.01
N GLU A 38 49.02 16.77 46.29
CA GLU A 38 48.07 15.79 46.90
C GLU A 38 46.86 16.43 47.64
N PHE A 39 46.04 15.55 48.28
CA PHE A 39 44.96 15.79 49.28
C PHE A 39 43.56 16.20 48.76
N SER A 40 42.44 15.82 49.40
CA SER A 40 42.26 15.07 50.68
C SER A 40 41.11 14.02 50.65
N SER A 41 41.05 13.18 51.69
CA SER A 41 39.91 12.31 52.04
C SER A 41 38.80 13.10 52.79
N SER A 42 37.70 12.57 53.35
CA SER A 42 37.18 11.20 53.63
C SER A 42 35.69 11.27 54.04
N ASN A 43 35.04 10.11 54.30
CA ASN A 43 33.84 9.92 55.15
C ASN A 43 32.45 10.35 54.58
N VAL A 44 31.32 9.67 54.88
CA VAL A 44 31.15 8.33 55.50
C VAL A 44 29.85 7.61 55.08
N SER A 45 29.92 6.28 55.10
CA SER A 45 28.86 5.29 55.39
C SER A 45 27.44 5.78 55.80
N GLY A 46 26.67 6.35 54.86
CA GLY A 46 25.22 6.58 55.01
C GLY A 46 24.37 5.89 53.94
N PHE A 47 24.84 5.84 52.70
CA PHE A 47 24.05 5.37 51.54
C PHE A 47 23.99 3.84 51.39
N LEU A 48 24.98 3.12 51.91
CA LEU A 48 25.07 1.65 51.82
C LEU A 48 23.95 0.92 52.59
N THR A 49 23.24 1.61 53.48
CA THR A 49 22.09 1.08 54.24
C THR A 49 20.75 1.24 53.50
N MET A 50 20.71 1.96 52.37
CA MET A 50 19.47 2.23 51.63
C MET A 50 19.27 1.28 50.43
N LEU A 51 20.36 0.89 49.76
CA LEU A 51 20.31 0.03 48.57
C LEU A 51 19.97 -1.44 48.86
N SER A 52 20.15 -1.91 50.10
CA SER A 52 19.81 -3.28 50.53
C SER A 52 18.32 -3.61 50.38
N ASN A 53 17.43 -2.60 50.38
CA ASN A 53 15.99 -2.79 50.26
C ASN A 53 15.46 -2.74 48.81
N ILE A 54 16.27 -2.36 47.82
CA ILE A 54 15.85 -2.24 46.40
C ILE A 54 16.05 -3.56 45.63
N LEU A 55 16.93 -4.45 46.10
CA LEU A 55 17.34 -5.67 45.39
C LEU A 55 16.42 -6.90 45.58
N ASN A 56 15.19 -6.72 46.06
CA ASN A 56 14.28 -7.83 46.38
C ASN A 56 13.23 -8.12 45.29
N LYS A 57 13.60 -9.04 44.37
CA LYS A 57 12.74 -9.77 43.40
C LYS A 57 12.12 -8.96 42.24
N ALA A 58 11.64 -9.69 41.23
CA ALA A 58 11.42 -9.22 39.86
C ALA A 58 10.32 -10.02 39.10
N PRO A 59 9.86 -9.55 37.93
CA PRO A 59 9.17 -10.35 36.91
C PRO A 59 10.08 -10.75 35.72
N GLN A 60 9.62 -11.65 34.84
CA GLN A 60 10.35 -12.13 33.66
C GLN A 60 9.58 -12.00 32.33
N ARG A 61 10.34 -11.92 31.22
CA ARG A 61 10.17 -12.61 29.91
C ARG A 61 8.99 -12.34 28.94
N LYS A 62 9.40 -12.27 27.65
CA LYS A 62 8.80 -12.87 26.41
C LYS A 62 7.56 -12.25 25.72
N ALA A 63 7.76 -11.82 24.47
CA ALA A 63 7.04 -12.23 23.21
C ALA A 63 7.70 -11.46 22.03
N SER A 64 8.21 -12.04 20.92
CA SER A 64 7.54 -12.73 19.78
C SER A 64 6.44 -11.88 19.11
N TYR A 65 6.43 -11.66 17.79
CA TYR A 65 6.36 -12.69 16.72
C TYR A 65 7.37 -12.53 15.56
N ALA A 66 7.37 -13.51 14.64
CA ALA A 66 8.20 -13.56 13.44
C ALA A 66 7.41 -14.04 12.21
N THR A 67 7.83 -13.64 11.01
CA THR A 67 7.65 -14.27 9.68
C THR A 67 8.37 -13.38 8.65
N GLY A 68 9.19 -13.87 7.72
CA GLY A 68 9.79 -15.19 7.53
C GLY A 68 11.00 -15.10 6.58
N THR A 69 11.75 -16.20 6.42
CA THR A 69 12.62 -16.56 5.26
C THR A 69 13.27 -15.43 4.42
N ASP A 70 14.60 -15.23 4.36
CA ASP A 70 15.66 -16.26 4.41
C ASP A 70 17.04 -15.84 4.97
N HIS A 71 17.64 -16.81 5.65
CA HIS A 71 19.07 -17.16 5.79
C HIS A 71 20.14 -16.17 6.33
N TRP A 72 21.00 -16.73 7.20
CA TRP A 72 22.29 -16.21 7.71
C TRP A 72 22.29 -14.92 8.56
N VAL A 73 21.82 -15.03 9.80
CA VAL A 73 22.20 -14.13 10.91
C VAL A 73 22.66 -14.94 12.14
N PRO A 74 23.95 -14.89 12.51
CA PRO A 74 24.38 -15.15 13.89
C PRO A 74 24.01 -13.95 14.75
N LEU A 75 23.28 -14.17 15.84
CA LEU A 75 22.96 -13.16 16.84
C LEU A 75 24.19 -12.81 17.72
N ASP A 76 24.02 -11.74 18.50
CA ASP A 76 24.82 -11.36 19.67
C ASP A 76 26.30 -10.98 19.44
N PRO A 77 26.59 -9.68 19.19
CA PRO A 77 27.94 -9.13 19.24
C PRO A 77 28.41 -8.95 20.70
N GLU A 78 28.73 -10.06 21.37
CA GLU A 78 29.14 -10.08 22.77
C GLU A 78 30.47 -9.36 23.05
N GLU A 79 30.39 -8.34 23.90
CA GLU A 79 31.37 -7.87 24.90
C GLU A 79 32.87 -7.85 24.57
N ILE A 80 33.50 -6.70 24.87
CA ILE A 80 34.95 -6.58 25.05
C ILE A 80 35.36 -7.24 26.37
N VAL A 81 35.39 -8.57 26.37
CA VAL A 81 35.75 -9.39 27.54
C VAL A 81 37.26 -9.29 27.83
N ILE A 82 37.60 -9.03 29.08
CA ILE A 82 38.96 -9.13 29.60
C ILE A 82 39.33 -10.62 29.67
N MET A 83 40.37 -11.02 28.94
CA MET A 83 40.81 -12.42 28.94
C MET A 83 41.55 -12.76 30.25
N PRO A 84 41.17 -13.84 30.96
CA PRO A 84 41.90 -14.28 32.16
C PRO A 84 43.31 -14.72 31.80
N GLN A 85 44.26 -14.43 32.68
CA GLN A 85 45.70 -14.50 32.40
C GLN A 85 46.19 -15.90 32.03
N GLU A 86 45.58 -16.93 32.63
CA GLU A 86 45.82 -18.36 32.38
C GLU A 86 45.64 -18.74 30.88
N ALA A 87 44.61 -18.20 30.23
CA ALA A 87 44.34 -18.47 28.80
C ALA A 87 45.41 -17.83 27.89
N VAL A 88 46.06 -16.76 28.35
CA VAL A 88 47.15 -16.08 27.63
C VAL A 88 48.48 -16.80 27.85
N ASP A 89 48.75 -17.29 29.05
CA ASP A 89 49.97 -18.05 29.37
C ASP A 89 49.98 -19.44 28.72
N GLY A 90 48.81 -20.03 28.44
CA GLY A 90 48.68 -21.16 27.53
C GLY A 90 49.13 -20.83 26.09
N TYR A 91 48.78 -19.65 25.57
CA TYR A 91 49.13 -19.24 24.21
C TYR A 91 50.62 -18.88 24.04
N LYS A 92 51.23 -18.24 25.05
CA LYS A 92 52.67 -17.91 25.06
C LYS A 92 53.59 -19.13 24.90
N LYS A 93 53.15 -20.32 25.33
CA LYS A 93 53.94 -21.57 25.20
C LYS A 93 54.10 -22.05 23.75
N VAL A 94 53.29 -21.56 22.80
CA VAL A 94 53.25 -22.06 21.42
C VAL A 94 54.06 -21.17 20.45
N HIS A 95 54.18 -19.87 20.72
CA HIS A 95 54.88 -18.92 19.85
C HIS A 95 55.89 -18.05 20.63
N PRO A 96 57.16 -18.49 20.77
CA PRO A 96 58.17 -17.78 21.58
C PRO A 96 58.80 -16.56 20.89
N HIS A 97 58.65 -16.40 19.56
CA HIS A 97 59.33 -15.36 18.78
C HIS A 97 58.51 -14.07 18.63
N VAL A 98 58.07 -13.49 19.74
CA VAL A 98 57.51 -12.13 19.79
C VAL A 98 58.34 -11.27 20.76
N GLY A 99 59.43 -10.71 20.26
CA GLY A 99 60.33 -9.88 21.06
C GLY A 99 61.05 -8.82 20.23
N LYS A 100 61.00 -7.57 20.73
CA LYS A 100 61.64 -6.34 20.20
C LYS A 100 61.00 -5.89 18.87
N ASP A 101 60.58 -4.63 18.67
CA ASP A 101 61.01 -3.36 19.27
C ASP A 101 59.92 -2.25 19.30
N ILE A 102 60.29 -1.09 19.89
CA ILE A 102 59.66 0.25 19.78
C ILE A 102 58.34 0.53 20.55
N ASN A 103 58.27 1.75 21.10
CA ASN A 103 57.12 2.35 21.80
C ASN A 103 55.87 2.51 20.90
N GLN A 104 54.97 1.52 20.88
CA GLN A 104 53.58 1.71 20.42
C GLN A 104 52.56 1.02 21.34
N ASN A 105 51.59 1.77 21.85
CA ASN A 105 50.54 1.27 22.73
C ASN A 105 49.48 0.46 21.95
N GLY A 106 49.64 -0.86 21.90
CA GLY A 106 48.59 -1.81 21.50
C GLY A 106 49.07 -2.89 20.52
N ASN A 107 49.58 -4.01 21.04
CA ASN A 107 49.93 -5.16 20.19
C ASN A 107 48.70 -6.04 19.94
N PHE A 108 48.41 -6.32 18.66
CA PHE A 108 47.37 -7.26 18.24
C PHE A 108 47.94 -8.67 18.05
N SER A 109 47.23 -9.64 18.60
CA SER A 109 47.52 -11.08 18.50
C SER A 109 46.25 -11.85 18.14
N VAL A 110 46.39 -12.89 17.32
CA VAL A 110 45.41 -13.97 17.29
C VAL A 110 45.64 -14.84 18.54
N VAL A 111 44.58 -15.40 19.13
CA VAL A 111 44.65 -16.37 20.23
C VAL A 111 43.62 -17.47 19.97
N THR A 112 44.09 -18.71 19.79
CA THR A 112 43.21 -19.87 19.57
C THR A 112 42.91 -20.56 20.88
N LYS A 113 41.63 -20.66 21.26
CA LYS A 113 41.23 -21.46 22.43
C LYS A 113 41.10 -22.93 22.04
N ILE A 114 42.20 -23.65 22.20
CA ILE A 114 42.24 -25.12 22.11
C ILE A 114 41.70 -25.68 23.43
N MET A 115 40.62 -26.48 23.39
CA MET A 115 40.15 -27.25 24.56
C MET A 115 40.84 -28.61 24.61
N ASN A 116 42.11 -28.65 25.05
CA ASN A 116 42.79 -29.92 25.28
C ASN A 116 42.49 -30.45 26.69
N SER A 117 41.88 -31.64 26.74
CA SER A 117 41.67 -32.44 27.95
C SER A 117 42.97 -32.98 28.54
N THR A 118 43.08 -33.11 29.87
CA THR A 118 44.09 -33.98 30.51
C THR A 118 43.75 -34.33 31.97
N PRO A 119 43.70 -35.64 32.29
CA PRO A 119 43.87 -36.18 33.65
C PRO A 119 45.07 -37.18 33.69
N PRO A 120 45.38 -37.82 34.83
CA PRO A 120 45.56 -37.24 36.17
C PRO A 120 46.92 -37.70 36.80
N ALA A 121 47.31 -37.09 37.93
CA ALA A 121 48.34 -37.65 38.82
C ALA A 121 48.03 -37.30 40.29
N ALA A 122 48.17 -38.27 41.21
CA ALA A 122 47.66 -38.16 42.58
C ALA A 122 48.73 -38.44 43.65
N LYS A 123 48.51 -37.89 44.86
CA LYS A 123 48.90 -38.51 46.15
C LYS A 123 48.34 -37.73 47.36
N LYS A 124 47.57 -38.45 48.21
CA LYS A 124 47.59 -38.48 49.69
C LYS A 124 47.41 -37.15 50.48
N GLU A 125 46.76 -37.10 51.66
CA GLU A 125 46.21 -38.15 52.54
C GLU A 125 45.17 -37.61 53.56
N LYS A 126 44.43 -38.53 54.19
CA LYS A 126 43.87 -38.47 55.58
C LYS A 126 42.64 -37.59 55.96
N THR A 127 41.59 -38.35 56.31
CA THR A 127 40.83 -38.37 57.60
C THR A 127 39.56 -37.54 57.85
N LYS A 128 38.51 -38.30 58.27
CA LYS A 128 37.30 -37.96 59.06
C LYS A 128 36.25 -37.06 58.38
N GLY A 129 34.95 -37.34 58.52
CA GLY A 129 34.28 -38.50 59.13
C GLY A 129 32.78 -38.26 59.36
N GLU A 130 32.03 -39.35 59.61
CA GLU A 130 30.63 -39.37 60.09
C GLU A 130 29.54 -38.83 59.10
N ASN A 131 28.30 -39.33 59.08
CA ASN A 131 27.76 -40.52 59.73
C ASN A 131 26.64 -41.24 58.93
N THR A 132 26.32 -42.45 59.39
CA THR A 132 25.33 -43.44 58.92
C THR A 132 23.91 -42.89 58.62
N LYS A 133 23.30 -43.29 57.48
CA LYS A 133 22.24 -44.32 57.33
C LYS A 133 20.96 -44.13 58.17
N ASP A 134 19.80 -44.15 57.50
CA ASP A 134 18.71 -45.12 57.74
C ASP A 134 17.50 -44.89 56.79
N VAL A 135 17.54 -45.50 55.59
CA VAL A 135 16.35 -45.68 54.71
C VAL A 135 16.40 -47.05 54.03
N GLU A 136 16.52 -48.11 54.84
CA GLU A 136 16.33 -49.50 54.38
C GLU A 136 15.34 -50.24 55.31
N LYS A 137 14.15 -49.64 55.43
CA LYS A 137 12.95 -50.22 56.04
C LYS A 137 11.72 -49.63 55.36
N MET A 138 10.63 -50.39 55.35
CA MET A 138 9.33 -50.04 54.75
C MET A 138 9.32 -50.00 53.20
N LEU A 139 9.72 -51.12 52.60
CA LEU A 139 8.87 -51.70 51.54
C LEU A 139 7.61 -52.30 52.19
N GLN A 140 6.50 -52.38 51.42
CA GLN A 140 5.13 -52.72 51.88
C GLN A 140 4.50 -51.58 52.70
N GLN A 141 3.28 -51.09 52.43
CA GLN A 141 2.10 -51.74 51.85
C GLN A 141 1.42 -50.92 50.71
N LEU A 142 0.16 -51.27 50.37
CA LEU A 142 -0.59 -50.94 49.14
C LEU A 142 -1.59 -49.77 49.29
N SER A 143 -2.27 -49.46 48.17
CA SER A 143 -3.41 -48.53 47.95
C SER A 143 -3.11 -47.02 48.10
N GLU A 144 -3.68 -46.10 47.31
CA GLU A 144 -4.67 -46.19 46.22
C GLU A 144 -4.57 -44.96 45.28
N GLY A 145 -5.04 -45.04 44.02
CA GLY A 145 -5.40 -43.87 43.18
C GLY A 145 -4.57 -43.58 41.91
N ASP A 146 -5.25 -43.59 40.76
CA ASP A 146 -5.02 -42.93 39.45
C ASP A 146 -3.65 -42.92 38.74
N GLY A 147 -3.66 -42.92 37.38
CA GLY A 147 -2.53 -42.33 36.64
C GLY A 147 -2.22 -42.67 35.18
N SER A 148 -2.97 -43.56 34.50
CA SER A 148 -2.83 -43.89 33.05
C SER A 148 -1.48 -44.43 32.53
N GLU A 149 -1.53 -45.66 31.99
CA GLU A 149 -0.75 -46.18 30.85
C GLU A 149 0.79 -46.12 30.89
N ILE A 150 1.38 -47.17 31.45
CA ILE A 150 2.71 -47.68 31.07
C ILE A 150 2.56 -49.17 30.72
N GLU A 151 2.99 -49.59 29.53
CA GLU A 151 3.71 -50.85 29.31
C GLU A 151 4.50 -50.73 27.99
N MET A 152 5.83 -50.78 28.05
CA MET A 152 6.68 -51.98 27.89
C MET A 152 6.51 -52.59 26.48
N LYS A 153 7.54 -52.48 25.63
CA LYS A 153 8.65 -53.44 25.55
C LYS A 153 8.15 -54.87 25.37
N ASP A 154 8.16 -55.33 24.13
CA ASP A 154 8.61 -56.70 23.86
C ASP A 154 10.05 -56.68 23.33
N SER A 155 10.71 -57.84 23.27
CA SER A 155 12.18 -57.93 23.36
C SER A 155 12.82 -58.97 22.41
N SER A 156 14.15 -59.07 22.50
CA SER A 156 15.06 -59.86 21.64
C SER A 156 15.24 -59.33 20.20
N SER A 157 16.38 -59.55 19.54
CA SER A 157 17.59 -60.28 19.96
C SER A 157 18.87 -59.50 19.65
N ASP A 158 19.76 -59.49 20.66
CA ASP A 158 21.17 -59.84 20.60
C ASP A 158 22.12 -59.01 19.69
N CYS A 159 23.07 -58.26 20.25
CA CYS A 159 24.24 -58.67 21.06
C CYS A 159 25.48 -58.86 20.16
N GLU A 160 26.33 -57.84 20.13
CA GLU A 160 27.77 -58.02 20.26
C GLU A 160 28.38 -56.84 21.03
N GLN A 161 29.61 -56.98 21.52
CA GLN A 161 29.99 -56.45 22.83
C GLN A 161 30.81 -55.15 22.83
N GLU A 162 30.81 -54.55 24.03
CA GLU A 162 31.57 -53.38 24.47
C GLU A 162 33.01 -53.29 23.89
N GLN A 163 33.26 -52.22 23.14
CA GLN A 163 34.59 -51.66 22.94
C GLN A 163 34.47 -50.15 22.64
N GLU A 164 35.54 -49.41 22.97
CA GLU A 164 35.75 -47.99 22.64
C GLU A 164 34.68 -46.97 23.08
N GLN A 165 34.59 -46.73 24.40
CA GLN A 165 34.13 -45.41 24.91
C GLN A 165 35.19 -44.32 24.66
N GLN A 166 35.52 -44.01 23.39
CA GLN A 166 36.56 -43.00 23.07
C GLN A 166 36.42 -42.27 21.72
N GLU A 167 35.23 -41.79 21.34
CA GLU A 167 35.06 -40.92 20.15
C GLU A 167 34.71 -39.45 20.48
N ASN A 168 35.77 -38.63 20.53
CA ASN A 168 35.91 -37.27 19.98
C ASN A 168 34.73 -36.26 20.03
N ASP A 169 34.83 -35.27 20.94
CA ASP A 169 34.05 -34.01 20.90
C ASP A 169 34.65 -33.03 19.88
N ASP A 170 34.55 -33.36 18.58
CA ASP A 170 35.28 -32.70 17.48
C ASP A 170 34.68 -31.33 17.06
N ARG A 171 34.69 -30.37 18.00
CA ARG A 171 34.23 -28.99 17.76
C ARG A 171 35.39 -28.11 17.28
N PRO A 172 35.29 -27.46 16.10
CA PRO A 172 36.39 -26.67 15.55
C PRO A 172 36.74 -25.46 16.46
N PRO A 173 38.04 -25.19 16.69
CA PRO A 173 38.49 -24.25 17.72
C PRO A 173 38.07 -22.81 17.42
N VAL A 174 37.83 -22.05 18.49
CA VAL A 174 37.47 -20.63 18.40
C VAL A 174 38.73 -19.77 18.46
N HIS A 175 38.86 -18.89 17.47
CA HIS A 175 39.96 -17.98 17.26
C HIS A 175 39.53 -16.57 17.68
N HIS A 176 40.27 -15.97 18.62
CA HIS A 176 40.05 -14.63 19.13
C HIS A 176 41.07 -13.65 18.52
N LEU A 177 40.62 -12.45 18.15
CA LEU A 177 41.51 -11.29 18.01
C LEU A 177 41.63 -10.65 19.39
N VAL A 178 42.85 -10.47 19.87
CA VAL A 178 43.14 -9.89 21.19
C VAL A 178 44.06 -8.69 21.02
N ILE A 179 43.72 -7.57 21.68
CA ILE A 179 44.64 -6.43 21.84
C ILE A 179 45.25 -6.44 23.23
N THR A 180 46.57 -6.21 23.30
CA THR A 180 47.34 -6.11 24.54
C THR A 180 47.65 -4.65 24.84
N PHE A 181 47.03 -4.10 25.89
CA PHE A 181 47.42 -2.81 26.46
C PHE A 181 48.42 -3.01 27.59
N TRP A 182 49.29 -2.02 27.75
CA TRP A 182 50.29 -1.96 28.81
C TRP A 182 49.90 -0.82 29.76
N GLY A 183 49.74 -1.13 31.04
CA GLY A 183 49.55 -0.13 32.09
C GLY A 183 50.83 0.67 32.35
N LYS A 184 50.71 1.82 33.02
CA LYS A 184 51.88 2.63 33.41
C LYS A 184 52.88 1.84 34.28
N ASP A 185 52.36 0.88 35.02
CA ASP A 185 53.05 0.05 36.00
C ASP A 185 53.56 -1.29 35.41
N GLY A 186 53.53 -1.43 34.08
CA GLY A 186 53.97 -2.62 33.36
C GLY A 186 52.93 -3.77 33.27
N GLU A 187 51.79 -3.65 33.95
CA GLU A 187 50.68 -4.61 33.85
C GLU A 187 50.21 -4.81 32.40
N LYS A 188 49.99 -6.06 31.98
CA LYS A 188 49.47 -6.38 30.63
C LYS A 188 47.99 -6.73 30.70
N LYS A 189 47.15 -5.92 30.05
CA LYS A 189 45.68 -6.11 30.04
C LYS A 189 45.22 -6.49 28.64
N TYR A 190 44.57 -7.65 28.55
CA TYR A 190 44.21 -8.31 27.29
C TYR A 190 42.70 -8.24 27.06
N PHE A 191 42.29 -7.71 25.92
CA PHE A 191 40.89 -7.52 25.59
C PHE A 191 40.54 -8.29 24.31
N SER A 192 39.54 -9.17 24.39
CA SER A 192 38.97 -9.88 23.24
C SER A 192 38.20 -8.88 22.37
N LEU A 193 38.67 -8.64 21.15
CA LEU A 193 38.09 -7.69 20.19
C LEU A 193 37.16 -8.32 19.15
N TYR A 194 37.46 -9.55 18.74
CA TYR A 194 36.64 -10.30 17.77
C TYR A 194 36.80 -11.80 17.99
N ARG A 195 35.82 -12.61 17.58
CA ARG A 195 35.83 -14.08 17.68
C ARG A 195 35.32 -14.71 16.37
N SER A 196 35.96 -15.77 15.89
CA SER A 196 35.51 -16.56 14.72
C SER A 196 35.97 -18.02 14.82
N ARG A 197 35.31 -18.93 14.11
CA ARG A 197 35.79 -20.31 13.91
C ARG A 197 36.77 -20.42 12.72
N LYS A 198 36.79 -19.43 11.81
CA LYS A 198 37.73 -19.36 10.68
C LYS A 198 39.00 -18.62 11.08
N VAL A 199 40.13 -19.33 11.11
CA VAL A 199 41.45 -18.75 11.46
C VAL A 199 41.90 -17.66 10.48
N THR A 200 41.63 -17.85 9.19
CA THR A 200 41.95 -16.92 8.08
C THR A 200 41.41 -15.52 8.33
N ASP A 201 40.14 -15.43 8.73
CA ASP A 201 39.43 -14.17 8.92
C ASP A 201 40.01 -13.36 10.09
N VAL A 202 40.49 -14.08 11.12
CA VAL A 202 41.07 -13.47 12.34
C VAL A 202 42.51 -13.06 12.10
N ILE A 203 43.31 -13.83 11.35
CA ILE A 203 44.65 -13.43 10.91
C ILE A 203 44.57 -12.19 10.02
N ALA A 204 43.71 -12.20 8.99
CA ALA A 204 43.54 -11.05 8.10
C ALA A 204 43.13 -9.78 8.86
N LEU A 205 42.15 -9.88 9.78
CA LEU A 205 41.74 -8.75 10.62
C LEU A 205 42.83 -8.31 11.62
N CYS A 206 43.68 -9.24 12.10
CA CYS A 206 44.82 -8.94 12.96
C CYS A 206 45.85 -8.05 12.23
N GLU A 207 46.32 -8.47 11.05
CA GLU A 207 47.30 -7.69 10.28
C GLU A 207 46.71 -6.34 9.83
N ARG A 208 45.44 -6.30 9.41
CA ARG A 208 44.77 -5.02 9.12
C ARG A 208 44.66 -4.10 10.34
N SER A 209 44.47 -4.66 11.54
CA SER A 209 44.43 -3.87 12.77
C SER A 209 45.81 -3.33 13.17
N ARG A 210 46.90 -4.09 12.90
CA ARG A 210 48.29 -3.64 13.09
C ARG A 210 48.65 -2.49 12.14
N GLU A 211 48.37 -2.63 10.85
CA GLU A 211 48.64 -1.55 9.88
C GLU A 211 47.80 -0.29 10.17
N CYS A 212 46.57 -0.46 10.64
CA CYS A 212 45.67 0.63 10.99
C CYS A 212 45.72 1.03 12.49
N ILE A 213 46.75 0.62 13.24
CA ILE A 213 46.87 0.80 14.70
C ILE A 213 46.59 2.23 15.20
N GLN A 214 46.95 3.25 14.41
CA GLN A 214 46.73 4.65 14.82
C GLN A 214 45.24 4.99 14.97
N LEU A 215 44.32 4.32 14.26
CA LEU A 215 42.87 4.53 14.39
C LEU A 215 42.35 4.12 15.79
N PHE A 216 42.99 3.16 16.44
CA PHE A 216 42.63 2.74 17.80
C PHE A 216 43.12 3.72 18.89
N ARG A 217 43.91 4.73 18.51
CA ARG A 217 44.41 5.78 19.42
C ARG A 217 43.49 7.01 19.46
N PHE A 218 42.85 7.34 18.35
CA PHE A 218 41.94 8.48 18.24
C PHE A 218 40.52 8.06 18.68
N GLN A 219 40.07 8.54 19.83
CA GLN A 219 38.67 8.36 20.27
C GLN A 219 37.83 9.57 19.84
N PRO A 220 36.72 9.38 19.11
CA PRO A 220 35.79 10.47 18.81
C PRO A 220 35.16 11.03 20.09
N LYS A 221 35.09 12.36 20.20
CA LYS A 221 34.49 13.02 21.36
C LYS A 221 32.99 12.73 21.46
N GLY A 222 32.60 11.96 22.48
CA GLY A 222 31.20 11.64 22.82
C GLY A 222 30.73 10.23 22.47
N SER A 223 31.54 9.38 21.83
CA SER A 223 31.19 7.97 21.57
C SER A 223 31.76 7.02 22.63
N GLU A 224 31.00 5.99 23.00
CA GLU A 224 31.50 4.88 23.81
C GLU A 224 32.63 4.11 23.10
N LYS A 225 33.61 3.65 23.88
CA LYS A 225 34.80 2.95 23.35
C LYS A 225 34.46 1.59 22.74
N SER A 226 33.49 0.90 23.33
CA SER A 226 32.91 -0.37 22.86
C SER A 226 32.34 -0.23 21.45
N ASP A 227 31.39 0.69 21.27
CA ASP A 227 30.71 0.99 20.02
C ASP A 227 31.69 1.47 18.93
N TYR A 228 32.59 2.40 19.28
CA TYR A 228 33.62 2.88 18.34
C TYR A 228 34.53 1.76 17.82
N ILE A 229 35.08 0.93 18.72
CA ILE A 229 35.96 -0.19 18.35
C ILE A 229 35.18 -1.22 17.51
N SER A 230 33.92 -1.48 17.85
CA SER A 230 33.06 -2.40 17.09
C SER A 230 32.80 -1.91 15.67
N LYS A 231 32.52 -0.60 15.49
CA LYS A 231 32.36 0.04 14.18
C LYS A 231 33.66 0.04 13.37
N LEU A 232 34.81 0.30 14.02
CA LEU A 232 36.13 0.26 13.40
C LEU A 232 36.48 -1.15 12.89
N LEU A 233 36.32 -2.18 13.72
CA LEU A 233 36.58 -3.58 13.35
C LEU A 233 35.62 -4.09 12.27
N SER A 234 34.35 -3.68 12.32
CA SER A 234 33.36 -3.99 11.27
C SER A 234 33.73 -3.35 9.93
N CYS A 235 34.26 -2.12 9.93
CA CYS A 235 34.76 -1.45 8.73
C CYS A 235 36.03 -2.11 8.18
N LEU A 236 37.00 -2.45 9.05
CA LEU A 236 38.24 -3.15 8.66
C LEU A 236 37.94 -4.56 8.11
N LYS A 237 37.01 -5.31 8.72
CA LYS A 237 36.61 -6.64 8.25
C LYS A 237 35.93 -6.60 6.87
N LYS A 238 35.10 -5.59 6.61
CA LYS A 238 34.41 -5.45 5.31
C LYS A 238 35.35 -5.01 4.19
N ASN A 239 36.32 -4.14 4.50
CA ASN A 239 37.17 -3.49 3.51
C ASN A 239 38.66 -3.73 3.83
N LEU A 240 39.09 -4.99 3.74
CA LEU A 240 40.42 -5.43 4.18
C LEU A 240 41.57 -4.68 3.47
N LEU A 241 41.36 -4.16 2.26
CA LEU A 241 42.38 -3.47 1.46
C LEU A 241 42.43 -1.94 1.68
N TRP A 242 41.64 -1.40 2.62
CA TRP A 242 41.62 0.05 2.88
C TRP A 242 42.80 0.50 3.76
N LYS A 243 43.49 1.55 3.31
CA LYS A 243 44.51 2.26 4.10
C LYS A 243 43.83 3.01 5.26
N SER A 244 44.57 3.29 6.32
CA SER A 244 44.03 3.98 7.51
C SER A 244 43.33 5.31 7.20
N ILE A 245 43.78 6.05 6.19
CA ILE A 245 43.13 7.30 5.72
C ILE A 245 41.72 7.07 5.14
N HIS A 246 41.49 5.95 4.45
CA HIS A 246 40.20 5.57 3.87
C HIS A 246 39.19 5.17 4.96
N VAL A 247 39.67 4.43 5.97
CA VAL A 247 38.88 4.03 7.14
C VAL A 247 38.56 5.24 8.03
N ALA A 248 39.52 6.16 8.23
CA ALA A 248 39.28 7.42 8.93
C ALA A 248 38.22 8.29 8.22
N ALA A 249 38.29 8.37 6.89
CA ALA A 249 37.35 9.13 6.07
C ALA A 249 35.91 8.57 6.11
N SER A 250 35.74 7.25 6.02
CA SER A 250 34.41 6.62 6.02
C SER A 250 33.75 6.61 7.40
N LEU A 251 34.52 6.38 8.47
CA LEU A 251 34.03 6.43 9.85
C LEU A 251 33.80 7.88 10.34
N GLY A 252 34.48 8.86 9.76
CA GLY A 252 34.37 10.27 10.14
C GLY A 252 35.27 10.65 11.33
N ILE A 253 36.44 10.03 11.46
CA ILE A 253 37.36 10.23 12.60
C ILE A 253 38.09 11.57 12.44
N VAL A 254 37.50 12.64 12.98
CA VAL A 254 37.96 14.03 12.84
C VAL A 254 39.36 14.23 13.45
N GLU A 255 39.62 13.59 14.59
CA GLU A 255 40.87 13.67 15.36
C GLU A 255 42.08 13.18 14.55
N TYR A 256 41.92 12.09 13.78
CA TYR A 256 42.97 11.53 12.90
C TYR A 256 43.50 12.57 11.89
N PHE A 257 42.62 13.42 11.35
CA PHE A 257 42.98 14.47 10.39
C PHE A 257 43.51 15.76 11.03
N LYS A 258 43.44 15.89 12.36
CA LYS A 258 43.97 17.03 13.13
C LYS A 258 45.32 16.73 13.78
N GLU A 259 45.53 15.50 14.24
CA GLU A 259 46.70 15.14 15.07
C GLU A 259 47.84 14.46 14.28
N ILE A 260 47.58 13.95 13.07
CA ILE A 260 48.62 13.40 12.20
C ILE A 260 49.32 14.53 11.42
N SER A 261 50.64 14.43 11.28
CA SER A 261 51.45 15.44 10.58
C SER A 261 50.96 15.68 9.14
N PRO A 262 50.81 16.94 8.70
CA PRO A 262 50.17 17.26 7.43
C PRO A 262 50.92 16.72 6.21
N HIS A 263 52.24 16.52 6.31
CA HIS A 263 53.03 15.84 5.27
C HIS A 263 52.61 14.36 5.08
N ARG A 264 52.32 13.63 6.17
CA ARG A 264 51.89 12.22 6.12
C ARG A 264 50.46 12.08 5.61
N ILE A 265 49.60 13.08 5.85
CA ILE A 265 48.26 13.12 5.25
C ILE A 265 48.38 13.45 3.75
N LYS A 266 49.11 14.50 3.37
CA LYS A 266 49.29 14.92 1.97
C LYS A 266 49.88 13.83 1.06
N SER A 267 50.88 13.07 1.54
CA SER A 267 51.44 11.95 0.77
C SER A 267 50.47 10.76 0.59
N ASN A 268 49.40 10.69 1.38
CA ASN A 268 48.41 9.62 1.31
C ASN A 268 47.04 10.05 0.76
N LEU A 269 46.86 11.34 0.48
CA LEU A 269 45.60 12.00 0.12
C LEU A 269 45.02 11.50 -1.20
N TYR A 270 45.90 11.23 -2.16
CA TYR A 270 45.59 10.79 -3.53
C TYR A 270 45.56 9.25 -3.69
N ASN A 271 45.77 8.49 -2.61
CA ASN A 271 45.60 7.03 -2.68
C ASN A 271 44.14 6.70 -3.02
N MET A 272 43.93 5.85 -4.02
CA MET A 272 42.66 5.17 -4.23
C MET A 272 42.61 3.86 -3.41
N CYS A 273 41.42 3.48 -2.96
CA CYS A 273 41.11 2.11 -2.57
C CYS A 273 40.79 1.26 -3.82
N PRO A 274 40.77 -0.09 -3.74
CA PRO A 274 40.50 -0.95 -4.91
C PRO A 274 39.14 -0.70 -5.58
N GLU A 275 38.18 -0.17 -4.83
CA GLU A 275 36.84 0.21 -5.30
C GLU A 275 36.82 1.60 -5.98
N GLY A 276 37.98 2.20 -6.28
CA GLY A 276 38.09 3.42 -7.07
C GLY A 276 37.81 4.74 -6.35
N TYR A 277 37.83 4.76 -5.02
CA TYR A 277 37.59 5.97 -4.21
C TYR A 277 38.86 6.46 -3.51
N ASN A 278 39.09 7.77 -3.48
CA ASN A 278 40.09 8.38 -2.59
C ASN A 278 39.46 8.71 -1.21
N ALA A 279 40.27 9.25 -0.29
CA ALA A 279 39.78 9.62 1.04
C ALA A 279 38.67 10.68 1.03
N LEU A 280 38.70 11.64 0.09
CA LEU A 280 37.67 12.66 -0.07
C LEU A 280 36.35 12.06 -0.59
N HIS A 281 36.43 11.20 -1.61
CA HIS A 281 35.28 10.48 -2.16
C HIS A 281 34.54 9.67 -1.08
N LEU A 282 35.28 8.96 -0.22
CA LEU A 282 34.70 8.21 0.90
C LEU A 282 34.08 9.16 1.95
N ALA A 283 34.74 10.26 2.30
CA ALA A 283 34.19 11.24 3.24
C ALA A 283 32.89 11.89 2.72
N VAL A 284 32.79 12.19 1.41
CA VAL A 284 31.56 12.70 0.78
C VAL A 284 30.49 11.60 0.73
N LYS A 285 30.81 10.39 0.24
CA LYS A 285 29.90 9.24 0.10
C LYS A 285 29.27 8.79 1.43
N TYR A 286 29.99 8.94 2.55
CA TYR A 286 29.49 8.67 3.91
C TYR A 286 29.02 9.93 4.67
N ASN A 287 28.81 11.04 3.96
CA ASN A 287 28.27 12.31 4.48
C ASN A 287 29.03 12.88 5.71
N ARG A 288 30.37 12.83 5.68
CA ARG A 288 31.25 13.25 6.79
C ARG A 288 31.70 14.71 6.65
N LEU A 289 30.75 15.64 6.72
CA LEU A 289 30.97 17.08 6.44
C LEU A 289 32.22 17.68 7.13
N GLU A 290 32.44 17.39 8.42
CA GLU A 290 33.61 17.91 9.15
C GLU A 290 34.95 17.31 8.70
N VAL A 291 34.96 16.07 8.20
CA VAL A 291 36.16 15.48 7.59
C VAL A 291 36.37 16.02 6.17
N VAL A 292 35.30 16.25 5.39
CA VAL A 292 35.38 16.90 4.07
C VAL A 292 35.97 18.32 4.20
N LYS A 293 35.50 19.11 5.17
CA LYS A 293 36.08 20.43 5.52
C LYS A 293 37.59 20.36 5.79
N LEU A 294 38.04 19.39 6.59
CA LEU A 294 39.46 19.21 6.91
C LEU A 294 40.28 18.76 5.69
N LEU A 295 39.77 17.81 4.90
CA LEU A 295 40.44 17.32 3.69
C LEU A 295 40.62 18.46 2.66
N VAL A 296 39.59 19.28 2.44
CA VAL A 296 39.65 20.48 1.60
C VAL A 296 40.73 21.44 2.10
N ASN A 297 40.74 21.75 3.40
CA ASN A 297 41.73 22.66 4.01
C ASN A 297 43.17 22.11 3.97
N LEU A 298 43.34 20.79 4.00
CA LEU A 298 44.64 20.11 3.85
C LEU A 298 45.13 20.04 2.39
N GLY A 299 44.29 20.45 1.43
CA GLY A 299 44.62 20.50 0.00
C GLY A 299 44.24 19.24 -0.78
N ALA A 300 43.15 18.56 -0.43
CA ALA A 300 42.62 17.46 -1.24
C ALA A 300 42.21 17.97 -2.62
N ASP A 301 42.53 17.20 -3.66
CA ASP A 301 42.04 17.51 -5.00
C ASP A 301 40.54 17.22 -5.10
N LEU A 302 39.82 18.24 -5.55
CA LEU A 302 38.38 18.31 -5.69
C LEU A 302 37.93 17.87 -7.09
N ASN A 303 38.87 17.87 -8.04
CA ASN A 303 38.68 17.52 -9.44
C ASN A 303 38.86 16.01 -9.67
N ALA A 304 39.33 15.28 -8.65
CA ALA A 304 39.50 13.84 -8.69
C ALA A 304 38.19 13.13 -9.05
N ILE A 305 38.30 12.13 -9.91
CA ILE A 305 37.21 11.25 -10.37
C ILE A 305 37.40 9.84 -9.83
N THR A 306 36.31 9.09 -9.69
CA THR A 306 36.36 7.65 -9.42
C THR A 306 36.76 6.86 -10.67
N THR A 307 36.96 5.54 -10.51
CA THR A 307 37.05 4.59 -11.65
C THR A 307 35.84 4.63 -12.59
N ASN A 308 34.70 5.14 -12.12
CA ASN A 308 33.46 5.26 -12.88
C ASN A 308 33.28 6.67 -13.48
N GLY A 309 34.29 7.55 -13.34
CA GLY A 309 34.20 8.95 -13.76
C GLY A 309 33.43 9.87 -12.79
N ASP A 310 32.96 9.38 -11.64
CA ASP A 310 32.21 10.21 -10.69
C ASP A 310 33.13 11.24 -10.04
N ASN A 311 32.88 12.52 -10.28
CA ASN A 311 33.46 13.60 -9.47
C ASN A 311 32.75 13.74 -8.10
N CYS A 312 33.30 14.55 -7.19
CA CYS A 312 32.73 14.75 -5.85
C CYS A 312 31.27 15.23 -5.84
N MET A 313 30.78 15.95 -6.85
CA MET A 313 29.39 16.43 -6.91
C MET A 313 28.41 15.29 -7.21
N HIS A 314 28.79 14.31 -8.04
CA HIS A 314 28.01 13.08 -8.22
C HIS A 314 27.85 12.31 -6.91
N LEU A 315 28.92 12.21 -6.13
CA LEU A 315 28.87 11.55 -4.81
C LEU A 315 28.04 12.35 -3.81
N ALA A 316 28.13 13.69 -3.84
CA ALA A 316 27.35 14.57 -2.97
C ALA A 316 25.84 14.54 -3.26
N ALA A 317 25.43 14.26 -4.50
CA ALA A 317 24.03 14.06 -4.89
C ALA A 317 23.32 12.95 -4.07
N PHE A 318 24.06 11.92 -3.63
CA PHE A 318 23.57 10.86 -2.75
C PHE A 318 23.69 11.17 -1.25
N ALA A 319 24.46 12.19 -0.86
CA ALA A 319 24.88 12.41 0.52
C ALA A 319 23.96 13.36 1.30
N SER A 320 23.99 14.66 1.00
CA SER A 320 23.15 15.68 1.65
C SER A 320 23.19 17.04 0.92
N PRO A 321 22.14 17.88 1.02
CA PRO A 321 22.17 19.23 0.48
C PRO A 321 23.25 20.10 1.12
N GLN A 322 23.51 19.96 2.43
CA GLN A 322 24.55 20.72 3.12
C GLN A 322 25.97 20.38 2.63
N MET A 323 26.19 19.14 2.14
CA MET A 323 27.44 18.77 1.49
C MET A 323 27.59 19.47 0.14
N ILE A 324 26.52 19.55 -0.65
CA ILE A 324 26.51 20.23 -1.96
C ILE A 324 26.77 21.73 -1.80
N GLU A 325 26.07 22.37 -0.85
CA GLU A 325 26.23 23.78 -0.50
C GLU A 325 27.67 24.08 -0.04
N PHE A 326 28.21 23.31 0.92
CA PHE A 326 29.59 23.49 1.37
C PHE A 326 30.63 23.29 0.26
N LEU A 327 30.46 22.29 -0.61
CA LEU A 327 31.38 22.07 -1.72
C LEU A 327 31.33 23.25 -2.72
N HIS A 328 30.13 23.70 -3.10
CA HIS A 328 29.95 24.88 -3.95
C HIS A 328 30.66 26.13 -3.40
N ASP A 329 30.51 26.41 -2.10
CA ASP A 329 31.08 27.59 -1.44
C ASP A 329 32.63 27.61 -1.41
N THR A 330 33.30 26.50 -1.72
CA THR A 330 34.76 26.48 -1.95
C THR A 330 35.19 27.20 -3.25
N GLY A 331 34.24 27.56 -4.12
CA GLY A 331 34.46 28.30 -5.37
C GLY A 331 35.14 27.51 -6.50
N LYS A 332 35.53 26.24 -6.27
CA LYS A 332 36.32 25.43 -7.21
C LYS A 332 35.50 24.49 -8.10
N PHE A 333 34.21 24.32 -7.84
CA PHE A 333 33.35 23.32 -8.50
C PHE A 333 32.47 23.83 -9.65
N THR A 334 32.46 25.13 -9.93
CA THR A 334 31.60 25.73 -10.96
C THR A 334 31.85 25.18 -12.38
N SER A 335 33.06 24.71 -12.66
CA SER A 335 33.43 24.01 -13.91
C SER A 335 33.13 22.50 -13.90
N ILE A 336 32.76 21.92 -12.75
CA ILE A 336 32.68 20.47 -12.50
C ILE A 336 31.22 20.01 -12.35
N ILE A 337 30.34 20.90 -11.88
CA ILE A 337 28.94 20.60 -11.53
C ILE A 337 28.08 20.06 -12.70
N ASN A 338 28.50 20.32 -13.95
CA ASN A 338 27.82 19.87 -15.18
C ASN A 338 28.65 18.86 -16.00
N VAL A 339 29.81 18.42 -15.51
CA VAL A 339 30.63 17.38 -16.16
C VAL A 339 29.97 16.02 -15.90
N PRO A 340 29.68 15.21 -16.94
CA PRO A 340 29.10 13.88 -16.76
C PRO A 340 30.14 12.86 -16.24
N ASN A 341 29.66 11.80 -15.59
CA ASN A 341 30.45 10.61 -15.25
C ASN A 341 30.64 9.67 -16.46
N GLY A 342 31.25 8.50 -16.25
CA GLY A 342 31.50 7.51 -17.31
C GLY A 342 30.22 6.94 -17.96
N ASP A 343 29.08 7.01 -17.28
CA ASP A 343 27.76 6.62 -17.80
C ASP A 343 27.05 7.77 -18.54
N GLY A 344 27.73 8.91 -18.77
CA GLY A 344 27.13 10.11 -19.38
C GLY A 344 26.19 10.89 -18.47
N SER A 345 26.03 10.49 -17.21
CA SER A 345 25.11 11.10 -16.25
C SER A 345 25.75 12.27 -15.52
N SER A 346 25.04 13.39 -15.37
CA SER A 346 25.49 14.53 -14.56
C SER A 346 25.03 14.43 -13.08
N PRO A 347 25.63 15.21 -12.14
CA PRO A 347 25.26 15.18 -10.73
C PRO A 347 23.78 15.45 -10.47
N LEU A 348 23.19 16.40 -11.21
CA LEU A 348 21.77 16.73 -11.11
C LEU A 348 20.89 15.58 -11.62
N TYR A 349 21.29 14.92 -12.71
CA TYR A 349 20.61 13.71 -13.21
C TYR A 349 20.60 12.59 -12.16
N LEU A 350 21.73 12.35 -11.49
CA LEU A 350 21.82 11.34 -10.42
C LEU A 350 20.96 11.69 -9.19
N ALA A 351 20.90 12.97 -8.78
CA ALA A 351 20.01 13.39 -7.71
C ALA A 351 18.53 13.16 -8.04
N MET A 352 18.12 13.48 -9.28
CA MET A 352 16.73 13.41 -9.73
C MET A 352 16.28 11.96 -9.99
N SER A 353 17.08 11.16 -10.69
CA SER A 353 16.80 9.73 -10.95
C SER A 353 16.77 8.87 -9.68
N ASN A 354 17.43 9.31 -8.60
CA ASN A 354 17.34 8.66 -7.29
C ASN A 354 16.22 9.22 -6.39
N ALA A 355 15.44 10.19 -6.88
CA ALA A 355 14.38 10.90 -6.16
C ALA A 355 14.87 11.53 -4.83
N ASN A 356 15.95 12.31 -4.92
CA ASN A 356 16.40 13.17 -3.84
C ASN A 356 16.10 14.64 -4.19
N PRO A 357 14.87 15.14 -3.94
CA PRO A 357 14.46 16.48 -4.36
C PRO A 357 15.25 17.58 -3.63
N TYR A 358 15.77 17.30 -2.44
CA TYR A 358 16.60 18.23 -1.67
C TYR A 358 17.99 18.41 -2.29
N CYS A 359 18.69 17.32 -2.61
CA CYS A 359 19.97 17.41 -3.34
C CYS A 359 19.79 17.96 -4.76
N ALA A 360 18.73 17.59 -5.47
CA ALA A 360 18.43 18.14 -6.79
C ALA A 360 18.16 19.66 -6.74
N ARG A 361 17.53 20.15 -5.67
CA ARG A 361 17.32 21.59 -5.44
C ARG A 361 18.61 22.31 -5.07
N ALA A 362 19.44 21.73 -4.20
CA ALA A 362 20.74 22.30 -3.85
C ALA A 362 21.66 22.41 -5.08
N LEU A 363 21.77 21.35 -5.88
CA LEU A 363 22.55 21.35 -7.12
C LEU A 363 22.07 22.41 -8.11
N HIS A 364 20.75 22.52 -8.34
CA HIS A 364 20.19 23.56 -9.20
C HIS A 364 20.48 24.98 -8.69
N ASN A 365 20.34 25.23 -7.38
CA ASN A 365 20.69 26.52 -6.78
C ASN A 365 22.18 26.85 -6.95
N CYS A 366 23.05 25.84 -7.01
CA CYS A 366 24.48 25.94 -7.29
C CYS A 366 24.83 26.07 -8.79
N GLY A 367 23.83 26.24 -9.68
CA GLY A 367 24.03 26.39 -11.13
C GLY A 367 24.11 25.09 -11.93
N ALA A 368 23.70 23.95 -11.37
CA ALA A 368 23.61 22.71 -12.12
C ALA A 368 22.49 22.75 -13.17
N SER A 369 22.76 22.19 -14.35
CA SER A 369 21.81 22.02 -15.46
C SER A 369 21.61 20.54 -15.77
N LEU A 370 20.52 20.21 -16.49
CA LEU A 370 20.31 18.88 -17.08
C LEU A 370 21.13 18.71 -18.36
N SER A 371 22.43 18.98 -18.26
CA SER A 371 23.42 18.58 -19.25
C SER A 371 23.65 17.06 -19.15
N ALA A 372 23.66 16.38 -20.29
CA ALA A 372 24.10 15.00 -20.44
C ALA A 372 24.36 14.73 -21.93
N ASP A 373 25.52 15.16 -22.42
CA ASP A 373 26.06 14.76 -23.72
C ASP A 373 26.84 13.45 -23.54
N PRO A 374 26.22 12.30 -23.86
CA PRO A 374 26.80 11.53 -24.96
C PRO A 374 25.77 10.86 -25.89
N VAL A 375 26.00 11.07 -27.19
CA VAL A 375 25.67 10.23 -28.38
C VAL A 375 24.23 9.70 -28.55
N ASP A 376 23.65 8.97 -27.58
CA ASP A 376 22.35 8.26 -27.72
C ASP A 376 21.35 8.49 -26.56
N THR A 377 21.79 8.93 -25.38
CA THR A 377 20.95 8.94 -24.16
C THR A 377 20.69 10.33 -23.57
N SER A 378 19.85 11.10 -24.26
CA SER A 378 19.19 12.30 -23.70
C SER A 378 18.59 12.02 -22.30
N PRO A 379 18.75 12.94 -21.32
CA PRO A 379 18.41 12.68 -19.93
C PRO A 379 16.89 12.64 -19.70
N ARG A 380 16.42 11.52 -19.11
CA ARG A 380 14.99 11.22 -18.87
C ARG A 380 14.70 11.00 -17.38
N PRO A 381 14.94 11.99 -16.49
CA PRO A 381 14.96 11.78 -15.04
C PRO A 381 13.61 11.29 -14.50
N LEU A 382 12.50 11.70 -15.12
CA LEU A 382 11.15 11.24 -14.77
C LEU A 382 10.96 9.75 -14.99
N ILE A 383 11.38 9.23 -16.15
CA ILE A 383 11.24 7.82 -16.51
C ILE A 383 12.02 6.95 -15.52
N ASP A 384 13.26 7.33 -15.19
CA ASP A 384 14.10 6.54 -14.28
C ASP A 384 13.63 6.59 -12.82
N ALA A 385 13.16 7.75 -12.33
CA ALA A 385 12.55 7.86 -10.99
C ALA A 385 11.29 6.98 -10.85
N ILE A 386 10.51 6.85 -11.93
CA ILE A 386 9.31 6.00 -12.01
C ILE A 386 9.66 4.52 -12.08
N LYS A 387 10.61 4.11 -12.93
CA LYS A 387 11.12 2.73 -13.01
C LYS A 387 11.64 2.25 -11.65
N ARG A 388 12.34 3.13 -10.93
CA ARG A 388 12.89 2.86 -9.59
C ARG A 388 11.86 2.92 -8.45
N GLY A 389 10.60 3.29 -8.74
CA GLY A 389 9.51 3.35 -7.76
C GLY A 389 9.61 4.48 -6.73
N LYS A 390 10.57 5.40 -6.87
CA LYS A 390 10.87 6.42 -5.87
C LYS A 390 10.17 7.76 -6.09
N LEU A 391 9.43 7.93 -7.18
CA LEU A 391 8.74 9.19 -7.49
C LEU A 391 7.73 9.56 -6.37
N ASP A 392 7.95 10.73 -5.78
CA ASP A 392 7.01 11.43 -4.89
C ASP A 392 6.65 12.81 -5.46
N GLU A 393 5.72 13.51 -4.81
CA GLU A 393 5.24 14.82 -5.25
C GLU A 393 6.37 15.86 -5.34
N ALA A 394 7.25 15.89 -4.33
CA ALA A 394 8.36 16.83 -4.26
C ALA A 394 9.40 16.59 -5.37
N THR A 395 9.66 15.33 -5.72
CA THR A 395 10.50 14.96 -6.87
C THR A 395 9.82 15.31 -8.18
N LEU A 396 8.51 15.05 -8.34
CA LEU A 396 7.79 15.37 -9.57
C LEU A 396 7.80 16.88 -9.86
N ASP A 397 7.46 17.73 -8.89
CA ASP A 397 7.49 19.18 -9.08
C ASP A 397 8.92 19.72 -9.27
N GLN A 398 9.93 19.15 -8.60
CA GLN A 398 11.33 19.51 -8.85
C GLN A 398 11.79 19.09 -10.25
N ILE A 399 11.36 17.93 -10.77
CA ILE A 399 11.64 17.51 -12.16
C ILE A 399 10.97 18.47 -13.15
N LEU A 400 9.67 18.71 -13.03
CA LEU A 400 8.93 19.55 -13.98
C LEU A 400 9.37 21.02 -13.96
N LYS A 401 9.93 21.51 -12.84
CA LYS A 401 10.57 22.83 -12.78
C LYS A 401 11.87 22.90 -13.61
N GLN A 402 12.63 21.80 -13.72
CA GLN A 402 13.90 21.74 -14.46
C GLN A 402 13.72 21.32 -15.93
N SER A 403 12.76 20.44 -16.20
CA SER A 403 12.50 19.87 -17.52
C SER A 403 10.99 19.70 -17.74
N PRO A 404 10.27 20.77 -18.13
CA PRO A 404 8.82 20.73 -18.34
C PRO A 404 8.38 19.64 -19.34
N ASP A 405 9.17 19.44 -20.40
CA ASP A 405 8.89 18.47 -21.47
C ASP A 405 9.08 17.01 -21.05
N SER A 406 9.58 16.71 -19.84
CA SER A 406 9.80 15.34 -19.37
C SER A 406 8.55 14.47 -19.33
N LEU A 407 7.35 15.06 -19.32
CA LEU A 407 6.08 14.32 -19.46
C LEU A 407 5.94 13.62 -20.83
N ASN A 408 6.52 14.22 -21.88
CA ASN A 408 6.41 13.76 -23.28
C ASN A 408 7.66 13.02 -23.77
N GLN A 409 8.71 12.89 -22.94
CA GLN A 409 9.92 12.17 -23.30
C GLN A 409 9.67 10.65 -23.47
N THR A 410 10.37 10.05 -24.43
CA THR A 410 10.30 8.61 -24.75
C THR A 410 11.66 7.92 -24.59
N GLU A 411 11.64 6.70 -24.04
CA GLU A 411 12.77 5.75 -24.04
C GLU A 411 13.13 5.37 -25.49
N PRO A 412 14.41 5.45 -25.91
CA PRO A 412 14.76 5.46 -27.34
C PRO A 412 14.54 4.11 -28.02
N VAL A 413 14.82 3.01 -27.32
CA VAL A 413 14.69 1.64 -27.84
C VAL A 413 13.23 1.24 -28.04
N THR A 414 12.34 1.66 -27.12
CA THR A 414 10.99 1.10 -26.98
C THR A 414 9.87 2.07 -27.35
N GLY A 415 10.14 3.38 -27.36
CA GLY A 415 9.10 4.42 -27.41
C GLY A 415 8.26 4.53 -26.13
N ASN A 416 8.66 3.84 -25.04
CA ASN A 416 7.95 3.90 -23.77
C ASN A 416 8.07 5.32 -23.17
N HIS A 417 6.94 5.89 -22.77
CA HIS A 417 6.91 7.15 -22.03
C HIS A 417 6.90 6.86 -20.52
N ALA A 418 6.92 7.93 -19.70
CA ALA A 418 6.83 7.86 -18.24
C ALA A 418 5.72 6.92 -17.71
N LEU A 419 4.54 6.92 -18.33
CA LEU A 419 3.45 6.01 -17.94
C LEU A 419 3.77 4.55 -18.25
N HIS A 420 4.17 4.19 -19.48
CA HIS A 420 4.53 2.81 -19.84
C HIS A 420 5.60 2.20 -18.92
N CYS A 421 6.54 3.04 -18.46
CA CYS A 421 7.63 2.65 -17.58
C CYS A 421 7.26 2.46 -16.10
N ALA A 422 6.00 2.70 -15.69
CA ALA A 422 5.57 2.50 -14.31
C ALA A 422 5.81 1.07 -13.81
N ALA A 423 6.46 0.97 -12.65
CA ALA A 423 6.76 -0.29 -11.95
C ALA A 423 6.06 -0.42 -10.59
N TYR A 424 5.53 0.68 -10.03
CA TYR A 424 4.91 0.70 -8.70
C TYR A 424 3.71 1.65 -8.66
N LYS A 425 2.62 1.23 -8.02
CA LYS A 425 1.34 1.95 -7.95
C LYS A 425 1.47 3.39 -7.45
N LYS A 426 2.28 3.63 -6.41
CA LYS A 426 2.48 4.96 -5.80
C LYS A 426 3.00 6.00 -6.81
N GLY A 427 4.07 5.69 -7.54
CA GLY A 427 4.65 6.61 -8.53
C GLY A 427 3.69 6.91 -9.70
N LEU A 428 2.88 5.93 -10.10
CA LEU A 428 1.83 6.12 -11.09
C LEU A 428 0.71 7.05 -10.56
N LEU A 429 0.25 6.85 -9.32
CA LEU A 429 -0.79 7.68 -8.72
C LEU A 429 -0.36 9.15 -8.55
N VAL A 430 0.91 9.40 -8.20
CA VAL A 430 1.49 10.76 -8.10
C VAL A 430 1.47 11.47 -9.46
N LEU A 431 1.89 10.78 -10.54
CA LEU A 431 1.77 11.33 -11.91
C LEU A 431 0.31 11.64 -12.28
N LEU A 432 -0.60 10.72 -11.97
CA LEU A 432 -1.99 10.84 -12.35
C LEU A 432 -2.67 11.99 -11.61
N ASP A 433 -2.83 11.94 -10.28
CA ASP A 433 -3.71 12.91 -9.58
C ASP A 433 -3.29 14.37 -9.76
N GLN A 434 -1.98 14.64 -9.85
CA GLN A 434 -1.45 15.97 -10.08
C GLN A 434 -1.52 16.44 -11.53
N LYS A 435 -1.31 15.56 -12.53
CA LYS A 435 -1.04 15.97 -13.92
C LYS A 435 -1.94 15.30 -14.98
N VAL A 436 -3.08 14.66 -14.62
CA VAL A 436 -4.03 14.02 -15.59
C VAL A 436 -4.28 14.90 -16.82
N SER A 437 -4.58 16.18 -16.61
CA SER A 437 -4.98 17.13 -17.66
C SER A 437 -3.87 17.46 -18.67
N ALA A 438 -2.60 17.12 -18.37
CA ALA A 438 -1.45 17.29 -19.25
C ALA A 438 -0.94 15.95 -19.83
N LEU A 439 -1.50 14.81 -19.40
CA LEU A 439 -1.06 13.46 -19.80
C LEU A 439 -2.03 12.82 -20.78
N ASN A 440 -1.55 12.49 -21.98
CA ASN A 440 -2.26 11.57 -22.86
C ASN A 440 -2.14 10.14 -22.32
N LEU A 441 -3.18 9.61 -21.68
CA LEU A 441 -3.18 8.27 -21.09
C LEU A 441 -3.16 7.13 -22.14
N ASP A 442 -3.63 7.43 -23.36
CA ASP A 442 -3.71 6.49 -24.49
C ASP A 442 -2.51 6.62 -25.46
N MET A 443 -1.44 7.28 -24.99
CA MET A 443 -0.12 7.35 -25.65
C MET A 443 0.39 5.96 -26.07
N ARG A 444 1.10 5.88 -27.20
CA ARG A 444 1.58 4.62 -27.77
C ARG A 444 3.10 4.57 -27.85
N ASN A 445 3.66 3.39 -27.58
CA ASN A 445 5.09 3.10 -27.76
C ASN A 445 5.38 2.57 -29.20
N ASN A 446 6.62 2.17 -29.49
CA ASN A 446 7.03 1.69 -30.83
C ASN A 446 6.24 0.44 -31.30
N SER A 447 5.71 -0.35 -30.36
CA SER A 447 4.84 -1.52 -30.62
C SER A 447 3.35 -1.16 -30.70
N MET A 448 3.02 0.13 -30.81
CA MET A 448 1.67 0.70 -30.78
C MET A 448 0.86 0.44 -29.50
N GLN A 449 1.53 0.08 -28.39
CA GLN A 449 0.89 -0.32 -27.13
C GLN A 449 0.67 0.88 -26.22
N THR A 450 -0.50 0.95 -25.58
CA THR A 450 -0.76 1.91 -24.49
C THR A 450 -0.20 1.41 -23.15
N PRO A 451 -0.04 2.27 -22.11
CA PRO A 451 0.45 1.82 -20.80
C PRO A 451 -0.40 0.68 -20.22
N LEU A 452 -1.72 0.69 -20.46
CA LEU A 452 -2.63 -0.39 -20.09
C LEU A 452 -2.25 -1.74 -20.71
N HIS A 453 -1.83 -1.78 -21.98
CA HIS A 453 -1.33 -3.02 -22.61
C HIS A 453 -0.04 -3.53 -21.93
N VAL A 454 0.81 -2.60 -21.47
CA VAL A 454 2.07 -2.94 -20.78
C VAL A 454 1.80 -3.51 -19.39
N TYR A 455 0.91 -2.90 -18.59
CA TYR A 455 0.57 -3.39 -17.26
C TYR A 455 -0.13 -4.75 -17.30
N VAL A 456 -1.08 -4.92 -18.23
CA VAL A 456 -1.76 -6.20 -18.46
C VAL A 456 -0.77 -7.28 -18.92
N ARG A 457 0.22 -6.95 -19.77
CA ARG A 457 1.26 -7.91 -20.16
C ARG A 457 2.19 -8.28 -19.00
N LYS A 458 2.47 -7.35 -18.06
CA LYS A 458 3.19 -7.63 -16.82
C LYS A 458 2.40 -8.51 -15.84
N GLY A 459 1.08 -8.66 -16.02
CA GLY A 459 0.19 -9.32 -15.07
C GLY A 459 -0.14 -8.48 -13.83
N ASP A 460 0.17 -7.18 -13.85
CA ASP A 460 0.00 -6.29 -12.70
C ASP A 460 -1.42 -5.72 -12.64
N LEU A 461 -2.29 -6.36 -11.84
CA LEU A 461 -3.66 -5.91 -11.60
C LEU A 461 -3.70 -4.53 -10.92
N SER A 462 -2.72 -4.19 -10.08
CA SER A 462 -2.70 -2.97 -9.27
C SER A 462 -2.42 -1.73 -10.11
N LEU A 463 -1.45 -1.79 -11.04
CA LEU A 463 -1.21 -0.77 -12.06
C LEU A 463 -2.36 -0.72 -13.09
N THR A 464 -2.90 -1.88 -13.47
CA THR A 464 -4.04 -1.99 -14.39
C THR A 464 -5.29 -1.31 -13.81
N MET A 465 -5.61 -1.53 -12.53
CA MET A 465 -6.73 -0.88 -11.86
C MET A 465 -6.48 0.62 -11.67
N ALA A 466 -5.27 1.01 -11.23
CA ALA A 466 -4.91 2.41 -11.01
C ALA A 466 -5.08 3.28 -12.27
N ILE A 467 -4.68 2.80 -13.45
CA ILE A 467 -4.85 3.59 -14.68
C ILE A 467 -6.29 3.54 -15.22
N CYS A 468 -6.97 2.39 -15.12
CA CYS A 468 -8.37 2.25 -15.52
C CYS A 468 -9.33 3.10 -14.67
N ALA A 469 -8.93 3.52 -13.46
CA ALA A 469 -9.61 4.51 -12.64
C ALA A 469 -9.65 5.93 -13.25
N TYR A 470 -8.92 6.17 -14.35
CA TYR A 470 -8.91 7.41 -15.13
C TYR A 470 -9.46 7.19 -16.56
N LYS A 471 -9.46 8.24 -17.40
CA LYS A 471 -10.07 8.22 -18.74
C LYS A 471 -9.12 7.61 -19.79
N VAL A 472 -8.98 6.29 -19.74
CA VAL A 472 -8.24 5.43 -20.69
C VAL A 472 -9.21 4.74 -21.66
N ASP A 473 -8.80 4.52 -22.91
CA ASP A 473 -9.45 3.60 -23.84
C ASP A 473 -9.08 2.14 -23.51
N ILE A 474 -10.00 1.47 -22.82
CA ILE A 474 -9.92 0.05 -22.44
C ILE A 474 -9.89 -0.87 -23.67
N ASN A 475 -10.35 -0.38 -24.83
CA ASN A 475 -10.51 -1.13 -26.08
C ASN A 475 -9.49 -0.74 -27.15
N ALA A 476 -8.49 0.07 -26.82
CA ALA A 476 -7.39 0.42 -27.70
C ALA A 476 -6.70 -0.84 -28.24
N LYS A 477 -6.11 -0.76 -29.44
CA LYS A 477 -5.44 -1.88 -30.11
C LYS A 477 -3.95 -1.63 -30.32
N ASP A 478 -3.13 -2.65 -30.06
CA ASP A 478 -1.71 -2.67 -30.40
C ASP A 478 -1.43 -2.99 -31.88
N ILE A 479 -0.15 -3.12 -32.26
CA ILE A 479 0.30 -3.41 -33.62
C ILE A 479 -0.30 -4.69 -34.23
N ASN A 480 -0.64 -5.68 -33.40
CA ASN A 480 -1.26 -6.94 -33.81
C ASN A 480 -2.80 -6.88 -33.81
N GLY A 481 -3.37 -5.70 -33.55
CA GLY A 481 -4.81 -5.51 -33.39
C GLY A 481 -5.36 -6.01 -32.05
N ASN A 482 -4.50 -6.53 -31.15
CA ASN A 482 -4.91 -7.06 -29.86
C ASN A 482 -5.29 -5.89 -28.94
N THR A 483 -6.41 -6.04 -28.24
CA THR A 483 -6.78 -5.16 -27.12
C THR A 483 -6.16 -5.66 -25.80
N PRO A 484 -6.14 -4.87 -24.72
CA PRO A 484 -5.70 -5.36 -23.40
C PRO A 484 -6.41 -6.65 -22.97
N LEU A 485 -7.69 -6.81 -23.30
CA LEU A 485 -8.45 -8.03 -23.00
C LEU A 485 -7.94 -9.27 -23.79
N HIS A 486 -7.41 -9.10 -25.01
CA HIS A 486 -6.75 -10.20 -25.72
C HIS A 486 -5.47 -10.62 -24.96
N ILE A 487 -4.65 -9.66 -24.53
CA ILE A 487 -3.39 -9.92 -23.81
C ILE A 487 -3.68 -10.60 -22.46
N ALA A 488 -4.69 -10.15 -21.72
CA ALA A 488 -5.10 -10.76 -20.45
C ALA A 488 -5.46 -12.24 -20.61
N VAL A 489 -6.20 -12.59 -21.67
CA VAL A 489 -6.55 -13.97 -22.02
C VAL A 489 -5.33 -14.76 -22.51
N MET A 490 -4.44 -14.18 -23.33
CA MET A 490 -3.21 -14.85 -23.77
C MET A 490 -2.26 -15.17 -22.61
N ASN A 491 -2.27 -14.35 -21.57
CA ASN A 491 -1.50 -14.52 -20.33
C ASN A 491 -2.20 -15.41 -19.29
N LEU A 492 -3.41 -15.93 -19.58
CA LEU A 492 -4.25 -16.71 -18.65
C LEU A 492 -4.54 -16.00 -17.31
N ASN A 493 -4.44 -14.67 -17.24
CA ASN A 493 -4.61 -13.91 -16.00
C ASN A 493 -6.10 -13.63 -15.75
N ILE A 494 -6.76 -14.58 -15.10
CA ILE A 494 -8.21 -14.57 -14.84
C ILE A 494 -8.65 -13.30 -14.10
N GLU A 495 -7.90 -12.82 -13.10
CA GLU A 495 -8.29 -11.63 -12.32
C GLU A 495 -8.24 -10.34 -13.14
N ILE A 496 -7.26 -10.20 -14.04
CA ILE A 496 -7.25 -9.08 -15.00
C ILE A 496 -8.36 -9.23 -16.04
N VAL A 497 -8.67 -10.45 -16.52
CA VAL A 497 -9.81 -10.68 -17.43
C VAL A 497 -11.13 -10.28 -16.75
N ARG A 498 -11.38 -10.73 -15.51
CA ARG A 498 -12.54 -10.36 -14.68
C ARG A 498 -12.61 -8.84 -14.52
N PHE A 499 -11.53 -8.19 -14.09
CA PHE A 499 -11.49 -6.74 -13.91
C PHE A 499 -11.78 -5.96 -15.21
N LEU A 500 -11.14 -6.31 -16.32
CA LEU A 500 -11.31 -5.65 -17.61
C LEU A 500 -12.76 -5.76 -18.10
N LEU A 501 -13.40 -6.93 -17.96
CA LEU A 501 -14.82 -7.10 -18.27
C LEU A 501 -15.71 -6.25 -17.36
N CYS A 502 -15.45 -6.25 -16.04
CA CYS A 502 -16.19 -5.44 -15.08
C CYS A 502 -16.22 -3.94 -15.44
N ILE A 503 -15.09 -3.36 -15.88
CA ILE A 503 -15.01 -1.95 -16.30
C ILE A 503 -15.53 -1.67 -17.73
N GLY A 504 -15.86 -2.70 -18.52
CA GLY A 504 -16.48 -2.55 -19.84
C GLY A 504 -15.55 -2.77 -21.04
N ALA A 505 -14.51 -3.61 -20.93
CA ALA A 505 -13.81 -4.13 -22.10
C ALA A 505 -14.75 -4.96 -23.00
N ASN A 506 -14.61 -4.85 -24.32
CA ASN A 506 -15.49 -5.51 -25.28
C ASN A 506 -14.91 -6.88 -25.73
N PRO A 507 -15.53 -8.02 -25.38
CA PRO A 507 -15.05 -9.37 -25.71
C PRO A 507 -15.29 -9.78 -27.17
N ASN A 508 -15.97 -8.95 -27.96
CA ASN A 508 -16.32 -9.22 -29.36
C ASN A 508 -15.42 -8.48 -30.36
N LEU A 509 -14.53 -7.59 -29.90
CA LEU A 509 -13.52 -6.97 -30.77
C LEU A 509 -12.51 -8.03 -31.24
N VAL A 510 -12.19 -8.02 -32.53
CA VAL A 510 -11.22 -8.95 -33.14
C VAL A 510 -9.85 -8.31 -33.38
N ASN A 511 -8.79 -9.10 -33.28
CA ASN A 511 -7.41 -8.74 -33.65
C ASN A 511 -7.16 -8.84 -35.18
N ASN A 512 -5.91 -8.62 -35.61
CA ASN A 512 -5.55 -8.70 -37.04
C ASN A 512 -5.69 -10.12 -37.64
N HIS A 513 -5.72 -11.16 -36.79
CA HIS A 513 -6.00 -12.55 -37.19
C HIS A 513 -7.49 -12.89 -37.24
N ARG A 514 -8.38 -11.90 -37.01
CA ARG A 514 -9.84 -12.03 -36.86
C ARG A 514 -10.29 -12.84 -35.62
N GLU A 515 -9.38 -13.15 -34.70
CA GLU A 515 -9.70 -13.78 -33.42
C GLU A 515 -10.22 -12.73 -32.44
N SER A 516 -11.25 -13.03 -31.64
CA SER A 516 -11.63 -12.22 -30.47
C SER A 516 -11.10 -12.84 -29.17
N PRO A 517 -11.12 -12.14 -28.02
CA PRO A 517 -10.75 -12.71 -26.72
C PRO A 517 -11.48 -14.01 -26.38
N ARG A 518 -12.73 -14.19 -26.84
CA ARG A 518 -13.47 -15.46 -26.66
C ARG A 518 -12.88 -16.61 -27.49
N HIS A 519 -12.45 -16.35 -28.73
CA HIS A 519 -11.79 -17.34 -29.59
C HIS A 519 -10.45 -17.78 -28.97
N LEU A 520 -9.70 -16.81 -28.42
CA LEU A 520 -8.49 -17.08 -27.65
C LEU A 520 -8.80 -17.96 -26.42
N ALA A 521 -9.76 -17.57 -25.59
CA ALA A 521 -10.13 -18.30 -24.38
C ALA A 521 -10.55 -19.75 -24.66
N ALA A 522 -11.35 -19.98 -25.70
CA ALA A 522 -11.74 -21.33 -26.14
C ALA A 522 -10.52 -22.18 -26.59
N ARG A 523 -9.54 -21.56 -27.27
CA ARG A 523 -8.29 -22.24 -27.65
C ARG A 523 -7.41 -22.60 -26.45
N TYR A 524 -7.41 -21.79 -25.39
CA TYR A 524 -6.63 -22.07 -24.18
C TYR A 524 -7.32 -23.06 -23.24
N LYS A 525 -8.65 -23.02 -23.09
CA LYS A 525 -9.42 -24.01 -22.30
C LYS A 525 -9.15 -25.47 -22.73
N ASN A 526 -8.86 -25.70 -24.01
CA ASN A 526 -8.50 -27.02 -24.54
C ASN A 526 -7.04 -27.44 -24.28
N LYS A 527 -6.21 -26.59 -23.65
CA LYS A 527 -4.82 -26.89 -23.25
C LYS A 527 -4.69 -27.20 -21.76
N ASP A 528 -5.60 -26.71 -20.92
CA ASP A 528 -5.51 -26.86 -19.46
C ASP A 528 -5.75 -28.31 -18.99
N ASN A 529 -6.29 -29.18 -19.85
CA ASN A 529 -6.33 -30.65 -19.70
C ASN A 529 -4.94 -31.34 -19.64
N PHE A 530 -3.85 -30.59 -19.44
CA PHE A 530 -2.49 -31.12 -19.30
C PHE A 530 -1.70 -30.54 -18.12
N ILE A 531 -2.34 -29.81 -17.19
CA ILE A 531 -1.70 -29.30 -15.97
C ILE A 531 -2.36 -29.91 -14.72
N GLY A 532 -1.88 -31.12 -14.39
CA GLY A 532 -1.87 -31.76 -13.07
C GLY A 532 -3.02 -31.51 -12.08
N GLU A 533 -3.90 -32.50 -11.95
CA GLU A 533 -4.65 -32.71 -10.70
C GLU A 533 -3.69 -32.96 -9.52
N GLN A 534 -3.49 -31.96 -8.67
CA GLN A 534 -3.11 -32.19 -7.27
C GLN A 534 -3.91 -31.25 -6.35
N SER A 535 -5.07 -31.75 -5.93
CA SER A 535 -5.78 -31.29 -4.72
C SER A 535 -6.30 -32.54 -3.99
N PRO A 536 -6.23 -32.61 -2.65
CA PRO A 536 -6.53 -33.85 -1.93
C PRO A 536 -8.01 -34.21 -2.02
N GLN A 537 -8.33 -35.48 -2.31
CA GLN A 537 -9.73 -35.92 -2.29
C GLN A 537 -10.27 -35.97 -0.84
N PRO A 538 -11.50 -35.49 -0.58
CA PRO A 538 -12.19 -35.77 0.66
C PRO A 538 -12.55 -37.27 0.76
N PRO A 539 -12.64 -37.84 1.97
CA PRO A 539 -12.82 -39.29 2.16
C PRO A 539 -14.16 -39.78 1.62
N SER A 540 -14.12 -40.85 0.81
CA SER A 540 -15.27 -41.40 0.10
C SER A 540 -16.30 -42.06 1.04
N ILE A 541 -17.51 -41.51 1.11
CA ILE A 541 -18.67 -42.21 1.67
C ILE A 541 -19.24 -43.15 0.59
N SER A 542 -19.17 -44.45 0.83
CA SER A 542 -19.56 -45.45 -0.17
C SER A 542 -21.07 -45.45 -0.48
N ARG A 543 -21.44 -45.45 -1.76
CA ARG A 543 -22.73 -45.93 -2.25
C ARG A 543 -22.52 -46.98 -3.33
N LYS A 544 -23.13 -48.16 -3.16
CA LYS A 544 -23.01 -49.30 -4.08
C LYS A 544 -24.22 -49.36 -5.03
N SER A 545 -23.95 -49.32 -6.34
CA SER A 545 -24.84 -49.83 -7.40
C SER A 545 -24.00 -50.03 -8.67
N THR A 546 -23.44 -51.22 -8.88
CA THR A 546 -23.96 -52.28 -9.79
C THR A 546 -23.80 -51.93 -11.28
N ALA A 547 -23.14 -52.82 -12.02
CA ALA A 547 -22.61 -52.55 -13.36
C ALA A 547 -23.45 -53.10 -14.53
N SER A 548 -23.29 -52.45 -15.68
CA SER A 548 -23.38 -53.05 -17.03
C SER A 548 -22.55 -52.13 -17.96
N SER A 549 -21.38 -52.54 -18.47
CA SER A 549 -21.07 -53.56 -19.49
C SER A 549 -21.33 -53.08 -20.92
N GLY A 550 -20.26 -52.70 -21.64
CA GLY A 550 -20.33 -52.28 -23.05
C GLY A 550 -19.01 -51.65 -23.52
N LEU A 551 -18.07 -52.48 -23.98
CA LEU A 551 -16.90 -52.04 -24.74
C LEU A 551 -17.28 -51.82 -26.21
N ASN A 552 -16.62 -50.85 -26.86
CA ASN A 552 -15.91 -51.07 -28.13
C ASN A 552 -15.14 -49.80 -28.53
N ASP A 553 -13.87 -49.96 -28.88
CA ASP A 553 -13.15 -49.00 -29.73
C ASP A 553 -13.67 -49.10 -31.17
N GLU A 554 -13.63 -48.00 -31.93
CA GLU A 554 -12.78 -47.97 -33.12
C GLU A 554 -12.53 -46.54 -33.63
N SER A 555 -11.53 -46.41 -34.51
CA SER A 555 -11.02 -45.13 -35.01
C SER A 555 -11.45 -44.84 -36.44
N LYS A 556 -11.73 -43.56 -36.77
CA LYS A 556 -11.01 -42.79 -37.81
C LYS A 556 -11.58 -41.39 -38.06
N SER A 557 -10.77 -40.61 -38.77
CA SER A 557 -11.04 -39.27 -39.32
C SER A 557 -12.01 -39.27 -40.50
N GLU A 558 -12.74 -38.17 -40.70
CA GLU A 558 -13.05 -37.69 -42.06
C GLU A 558 -13.27 -36.16 -42.11
N ASP A 559 -12.91 -35.54 -43.24
CA ASP A 559 -13.07 -34.10 -43.49
C ASP A 559 -14.50 -33.77 -43.95
N ALA A 560 -15.12 -32.72 -43.39
CA ALA A 560 -16.40 -32.18 -43.87
C ALA A 560 -16.29 -30.70 -44.24
N LYS A 561 -16.42 -30.40 -45.55
CA LYS A 561 -16.28 -29.05 -46.10
C LYS A 561 -17.55 -28.19 -45.95
N VAL A 562 -17.33 -26.94 -45.55
CA VAL A 562 -18.02 -25.71 -46.03
C VAL A 562 -19.54 -25.61 -45.83
N ARG A 563 -19.95 -24.50 -45.19
CA ARG A 563 -21.06 -23.67 -45.68
C ARG A 563 -20.86 -22.22 -45.25
N ASP A 564 -20.68 -21.33 -46.22
CA ASP A 564 -20.75 -19.89 -45.99
C ASP A 564 -22.18 -19.51 -45.58
N ALA A 565 -22.33 -18.96 -44.37
CA ALA A 565 -23.54 -18.26 -43.96
C ALA A 565 -23.29 -16.76 -44.13
N SER A 566 -23.90 -16.16 -45.16
CA SER A 566 -23.83 -14.71 -45.40
C SER A 566 -24.61 -13.96 -44.30
N VAL A 567 -23.91 -13.53 -43.26
CA VAL A 567 -24.49 -12.69 -42.19
C VAL A 567 -24.73 -11.28 -42.73
N ASP A 568 -25.96 -10.79 -42.61
CA ASP A 568 -26.34 -9.42 -42.97
C ASP A 568 -25.75 -8.42 -41.95
N TRP A 569 -25.11 -7.38 -42.44
CA TRP A 569 -24.32 -6.44 -41.64
C TRP A 569 -25.13 -5.28 -41.05
N ASN A 570 -26.44 -5.22 -41.28
CA ASN A 570 -27.31 -4.10 -40.87
C ASN A 570 -28.24 -4.40 -39.67
N ALA A 571 -27.89 -5.36 -38.81
CA ALA A 571 -28.58 -5.57 -37.53
C ALA A 571 -28.16 -4.52 -36.48
N PRO A 572 -29.09 -3.96 -35.66
CA PRO A 572 -28.73 -3.10 -34.54
C PRO A 572 -27.84 -3.81 -33.51
N THR A 573 -27.03 -3.04 -32.77
CA THR A 573 -26.08 -3.55 -31.77
C THR A 573 -26.80 -4.18 -30.57
N GLY A 574 -27.14 -5.47 -30.67
CA GLY A 574 -27.70 -6.26 -29.58
C GLY A 574 -26.70 -6.56 -28.48
N ALA A 575 -27.16 -6.52 -27.23
CA ALA A 575 -26.41 -7.09 -26.10
C ALA A 575 -26.26 -8.60 -26.28
N TYR A 576 -25.11 -9.16 -25.88
CA TYR A 576 -24.75 -10.55 -26.13
C TYR A 576 -24.50 -11.30 -24.82
N GLU A 577 -24.94 -12.57 -24.74
CA GLU A 577 -24.91 -13.38 -23.52
C GLU A 577 -23.51 -13.90 -23.13
N PHE A 578 -23.37 -14.25 -21.85
CA PHE A 578 -22.17 -14.84 -21.26
C PHE A 578 -22.61 -16.05 -20.42
N GLU A 579 -22.04 -17.23 -20.69
CA GLU A 579 -22.24 -18.43 -19.88
C GLU A 579 -21.19 -18.50 -18.77
N LEU A 580 -21.59 -19.06 -17.61
CA LEU A 580 -20.86 -18.94 -16.34
C LEU A 580 -20.11 -20.23 -15.95
N ASP A 581 -19.19 -20.11 -14.99
CA ASP A 581 -18.40 -21.22 -14.45
C ASP A 581 -19.25 -22.19 -13.60
N PRO A 582 -18.93 -23.50 -13.59
CA PRO A 582 -19.64 -24.50 -12.80
C PRO A 582 -19.67 -24.20 -11.29
N ASP A 583 -18.60 -23.60 -10.75
CA ASP A 583 -18.42 -23.30 -9.33
C ASP A 583 -19.49 -22.33 -8.77
N THR A 584 -20.29 -21.69 -9.63
CA THR A 584 -21.43 -20.88 -9.17
C THR A 584 -22.61 -21.70 -8.66
N HIS A 585 -22.64 -23.03 -8.87
CA HIS A 585 -23.76 -23.87 -8.44
C HIS A 585 -23.97 -23.97 -6.93
N GLU A 586 -22.93 -23.84 -6.10
CA GLU A 586 -23.10 -23.87 -4.64
C GLU A 586 -23.81 -22.63 -4.10
N LEU A 587 -23.69 -21.49 -4.78
CA LEU A 587 -24.47 -20.27 -4.47
C LEU A 587 -25.91 -20.39 -4.98
N ASP A 588 -26.14 -21.04 -6.11
CA ASP A 588 -27.50 -21.29 -6.65
C ASP A 588 -28.33 -22.21 -5.74
N GLU A 589 -27.73 -23.24 -5.11
CA GLU A 589 -28.42 -24.13 -4.15
C GLU A 589 -29.10 -23.34 -3.02
N ALA A 590 -28.47 -22.27 -2.52
CA ALA A 590 -29.02 -21.42 -1.46
C ALA A 590 -30.26 -20.61 -1.87
N TYR A 591 -30.55 -20.52 -3.17
CA TYR A 591 -31.68 -19.78 -3.74
C TYR A 591 -32.67 -20.67 -4.51
N LYS A 592 -32.55 -22.01 -4.45
CA LYS A 592 -33.46 -22.92 -5.17
C LYS A 592 -34.92 -22.80 -4.72
N GLU A 593 -35.75 -22.46 -5.69
CA GLU A 593 -37.21 -22.24 -5.67
C GLU A 593 -37.76 -21.35 -4.53
N PRO A 594 -38.20 -20.12 -4.83
CA PRO A 594 -39.00 -19.37 -3.87
C PRO A 594 -40.32 -20.11 -3.64
N ASN A 595 -40.58 -20.52 -2.39
CA ASN A 595 -41.89 -21.00 -1.97
C ASN A 595 -42.98 -20.06 -2.52
N ARG A 596 -43.90 -20.58 -3.33
CA ARG A 596 -44.88 -19.80 -4.10
C ARG A 596 -45.69 -18.82 -3.25
N ALA A 597 -45.91 -19.10 -1.97
CA ALA A 597 -46.58 -18.17 -1.05
C ALA A 597 -45.79 -16.87 -0.79
N ARG A 598 -44.47 -16.85 -1.06
CA ARG A 598 -43.57 -15.69 -0.97
C ARG A 598 -43.42 -14.95 -2.29
N SER A 599 -43.55 -15.60 -3.45
CA SER A 599 -43.48 -14.97 -4.77
C SER A 599 -44.82 -14.37 -5.20
N PHE A 600 -45.93 -15.05 -4.90
CA PHE A 600 -47.28 -14.67 -5.32
C PHE A 600 -47.68 -13.21 -4.98
N PRO A 601 -47.32 -12.61 -3.83
CA PRO A 601 -47.61 -11.19 -3.57
C PRO A 601 -46.90 -10.23 -4.54
N GLN A 602 -45.69 -10.56 -5.01
CA GLN A 602 -44.96 -9.77 -6.02
C GLN A 602 -45.60 -9.97 -7.41
N GLU A 603 -45.92 -11.21 -7.79
CA GLU A 603 -46.62 -11.55 -9.04
C GLU A 603 -47.93 -10.75 -9.15
N LEU A 604 -48.74 -10.77 -8.08
CA LEU A 604 -50.02 -10.08 -7.98
C LEU A 604 -49.87 -8.55 -8.05
N ALA A 605 -48.90 -7.96 -7.33
CA ALA A 605 -48.64 -6.53 -7.38
C ALA A 605 -48.17 -6.07 -8.77
N MET A 606 -47.36 -6.88 -9.46
CA MET A 606 -46.95 -6.63 -10.84
C MET A 606 -48.12 -6.72 -11.82
N GLU A 607 -49.00 -7.73 -11.71
CA GLU A 607 -50.18 -7.84 -12.57
C GLU A 607 -51.13 -6.63 -12.37
N GLN A 608 -51.44 -6.29 -11.12
CA GLN A 608 -52.30 -5.14 -10.79
C GLN A 608 -51.74 -3.83 -11.34
N THR A 609 -50.45 -3.59 -11.16
CA THR A 609 -49.76 -2.39 -11.66
C THR A 609 -49.74 -2.35 -13.19
N MET A 610 -49.38 -3.46 -13.85
CA MET A 610 -49.38 -3.54 -15.31
C MET A 610 -50.77 -3.42 -15.92
N LYS A 611 -51.83 -3.81 -15.19
CA LYS A 611 -53.22 -3.55 -15.57
C LYS A 611 -53.56 -2.06 -15.47
N LYS A 612 -53.32 -1.41 -14.32
CA LYS A 612 -53.51 0.05 -14.14
C LYS A 612 -52.80 0.86 -15.23
N LEU A 613 -51.53 0.54 -15.52
CA LEU A 613 -50.74 1.23 -16.54
C LEU A 613 -51.31 1.06 -17.97
N LYS A 614 -51.90 -0.10 -18.29
CA LYS A 614 -52.61 -0.33 -19.56
C LYS A 614 -53.96 0.41 -19.64
N GLU A 615 -54.58 0.70 -18.51
CA GLU A 615 -55.83 1.48 -18.43
C GLU A 615 -55.52 2.98 -18.59
N PHE A 616 -54.59 3.55 -17.79
CA PHE A 616 -54.13 4.94 -17.93
C PHE A 616 -53.54 5.27 -19.32
N ALA A 617 -52.93 4.28 -20.00
CA ALA A 617 -52.44 4.46 -21.36
C ALA A 617 -53.57 4.72 -22.39
N LYS A 618 -54.79 4.20 -22.17
CA LYS A 618 -55.97 4.46 -23.02
C LYS A 618 -56.54 5.85 -22.76
N GLU A 619 -56.55 6.26 -21.49
CA GLU A 619 -57.08 7.57 -21.04
C GLU A 619 -56.14 8.75 -21.37
N LYS A 620 -54.94 8.47 -21.89
CA LYS A 620 -53.83 9.42 -22.08
C LYS A 620 -53.31 10.08 -20.79
N ASN A 621 -53.84 9.71 -19.62
CA ASN A 621 -53.61 10.40 -18.35
C ASN A 621 -52.46 9.80 -17.54
N LYS A 622 -51.30 9.57 -18.18
CA LYS A 622 -50.09 8.93 -17.59
C LYS A 622 -49.37 9.74 -16.49
N GLN A 623 -49.96 10.80 -15.93
CA GLN A 623 -49.19 11.85 -15.28
C GLN A 623 -48.75 11.50 -13.84
N ASN A 624 -49.60 10.87 -13.03
CA ASN A 624 -49.40 10.83 -11.57
C ASN A 624 -48.80 9.53 -11.01
N VAL A 625 -48.49 8.54 -11.85
CA VAL A 625 -47.79 7.31 -11.43
C VAL A 625 -46.28 7.50 -11.50
N ILE A 626 -45.59 7.35 -10.36
CA ILE A 626 -44.15 7.57 -10.20
C ILE A 626 -43.38 6.27 -9.94
N SER A 627 -42.12 6.24 -10.36
CA SER A 627 -41.17 5.15 -10.08
C SER A 627 -40.08 5.65 -9.13
N VAL A 628 -39.75 4.88 -8.08
CA VAL A 628 -38.90 5.36 -6.99
C VAL A 628 -37.72 4.43 -6.69
N LEU A 629 -36.58 5.03 -6.32
CA LEU A 629 -35.30 4.36 -6.12
C LEU A 629 -34.77 4.56 -4.69
N SER A 630 -34.30 3.49 -4.08
CA SER A 630 -33.68 3.46 -2.75
C SER A 630 -32.27 2.85 -2.87
N LEU A 631 -31.26 3.57 -2.39
CA LEU A 631 -29.83 3.19 -2.49
C LEU A 631 -29.19 3.11 -1.11
N ASP A 632 -28.64 1.95 -0.79
CA ASP A 632 -28.12 1.65 0.54
C ASP A 632 -26.74 2.29 0.84
N GLY A 633 -26.41 2.42 2.12
CA GLY A 633 -25.04 2.70 2.54
C GLY A 633 -24.15 1.44 2.56
N GLY A 634 -22.82 1.63 2.51
CA GLY A 634 -21.88 0.50 2.46
C GLY A 634 -20.43 0.81 2.06
N GLY A 635 -19.93 2.04 2.24
CA GLY A 635 -18.52 2.37 1.97
C GLY A 635 -18.08 2.04 0.53
N ILE A 636 -16.92 1.40 0.36
CA ILE A 636 -16.39 1.01 -0.96
C ILE A 636 -17.29 0.02 -1.74
N LYS A 637 -18.19 -0.69 -1.05
CA LYS A 637 -19.18 -1.57 -1.69
C LYS A 637 -20.20 -0.82 -2.57
N GLY A 638 -20.17 0.52 -2.65
CA GLY A 638 -20.88 1.31 -3.68
C GLY A 638 -20.53 0.93 -5.13
N LEU A 639 -19.40 0.25 -5.35
CA LEU A 639 -19.07 -0.43 -6.60
C LEU A 639 -20.11 -1.50 -6.99
N VAL A 640 -20.71 -2.21 -6.03
CA VAL A 640 -21.77 -3.22 -6.25
C VAL A 640 -23.02 -2.56 -6.84
N MET A 641 -23.55 -1.55 -6.17
CA MET A 641 -24.70 -0.77 -6.68
C MET A 641 -24.41 -0.17 -8.05
N THR A 642 -23.19 0.34 -8.27
CA THR A 642 -22.79 0.91 -9.56
C THR A 642 -22.81 -0.15 -10.67
N GLN A 643 -22.31 -1.37 -10.41
CA GLN A 643 -22.31 -2.46 -11.38
C GLN A 643 -23.73 -3.00 -11.66
N ILE A 644 -24.58 -3.09 -10.63
CA ILE A 644 -26.01 -3.46 -10.78
C ILE A 644 -26.77 -2.42 -11.62
N LEU A 645 -26.58 -1.12 -11.34
CA LEU A 645 -27.16 -0.03 -12.12
C LEU A 645 -26.67 -0.04 -13.58
N LEU A 646 -25.38 -0.34 -13.80
CA LEU A 646 -24.80 -0.50 -15.14
C LEU A 646 -25.36 -1.70 -15.91
N PHE A 647 -25.76 -2.77 -15.21
CA PHE A 647 -26.42 -3.93 -15.82
C PHE A 647 -27.88 -3.61 -16.17
N LEU A 648 -28.65 -3.02 -15.25
CA LEU A 648 -30.02 -2.55 -15.50
C LEU A 648 -30.09 -1.59 -16.69
N GLN A 649 -29.13 -0.68 -16.83
CA GLN A 649 -29.10 0.29 -17.95
C GLN A 649 -28.99 -0.39 -19.33
N GLN A 650 -28.51 -1.63 -19.44
CA GLN A 650 -28.43 -2.35 -20.73
C GLN A 650 -29.82 -2.71 -21.29
N TYR A 651 -30.84 -2.78 -20.44
CA TYR A 651 -32.22 -3.08 -20.81
C TYR A 651 -33.08 -1.82 -21.00
N LEU A 652 -32.56 -0.63 -20.72
CA LEU A 652 -33.26 0.65 -20.77
C LEU A 652 -32.89 1.48 -22.01
N ASP A 653 -33.81 2.32 -22.49
CA ASP A 653 -33.64 3.10 -23.73
C ASP A 653 -33.05 4.50 -23.48
N GLN A 654 -32.92 4.89 -22.20
CA GLN A 654 -32.40 6.17 -21.70
C GLN A 654 -31.55 5.91 -20.45
N PRO A 655 -30.75 6.88 -19.95
CA PRO A 655 -30.01 6.72 -18.70
C PRO A 655 -30.91 6.37 -17.51
N VAL A 656 -30.42 5.62 -16.53
CA VAL A 656 -31.26 5.05 -15.44
C VAL A 656 -32.08 6.12 -14.70
N LEU A 657 -31.52 7.32 -14.47
CA LEU A 657 -32.20 8.42 -13.79
C LEU A 657 -33.43 8.98 -14.55
N ASP A 658 -33.50 8.84 -15.87
CA ASP A 658 -34.67 9.28 -16.67
C ASP A 658 -35.93 8.41 -16.39
N TYR A 659 -35.79 7.34 -15.60
CA TYR A 659 -36.87 6.44 -15.19
C TYR A 659 -37.21 6.50 -13.69
N PHE A 660 -36.63 7.41 -12.89
CA PHE A 660 -36.93 7.52 -11.45
C PHE A 660 -37.30 8.95 -11.04
N ASP A 661 -38.48 9.12 -10.44
CA ASP A 661 -39.03 10.41 -10.02
C ASP A 661 -38.54 10.87 -8.65
N TRP A 662 -38.35 9.89 -7.74
CA TRP A 662 -37.93 10.11 -6.36
C TRP A 662 -36.80 9.14 -6.02
N ILE A 663 -35.76 9.66 -5.35
CA ILE A 663 -34.56 8.90 -4.99
C ILE A 663 -34.19 9.16 -3.53
N ALA A 664 -34.10 8.10 -2.74
CA ALA A 664 -33.48 8.13 -1.41
C ALA A 664 -32.12 7.44 -1.45
N ALA A 665 -31.13 8.02 -0.78
CA ALA A 665 -29.79 7.44 -0.76
C ALA A 665 -29.06 7.64 0.58
N THR A 666 -28.45 6.57 1.08
CA THR A 666 -27.66 6.58 2.31
C THR A 666 -26.18 6.44 2.01
N SER A 667 -25.34 7.24 2.68
CA SER A 667 -23.87 7.10 2.67
C SER A 667 -23.34 6.97 1.25
N THR A 668 -22.75 5.82 0.89
CA THR A 668 -22.19 5.55 -0.44
C THR A 668 -23.20 5.77 -1.59
N GLY A 669 -24.50 5.50 -1.39
CA GLY A 669 -25.53 5.83 -2.38
C GLY A 669 -25.59 7.33 -2.72
N SER A 670 -25.39 8.21 -1.73
CA SER A 670 -25.35 9.67 -1.94
C SER A 670 -24.17 10.10 -2.81
N LEU A 671 -23.07 9.32 -2.83
CA LEU A 671 -21.91 9.59 -3.67
C LEU A 671 -22.17 9.23 -5.13
N ILE A 672 -22.83 8.09 -5.38
CA ILE A 672 -23.27 7.71 -6.74
C ILE A 672 -24.20 8.81 -7.28
N MET A 673 -25.21 9.20 -6.50
CA MET A 673 -26.20 10.19 -6.91
C MET A 673 -25.59 11.57 -7.15
N SER A 674 -24.74 12.07 -6.23
CA SER A 674 -24.03 13.35 -6.43
C SER A 674 -23.10 13.33 -7.65
N THR A 675 -22.52 12.17 -7.99
CA THR A 675 -21.76 11.99 -9.23
C THR A 675 -22.65 12.13 -10.46
N LEU A 676 -23.82 11.48 -10.48
CA LEU A 676 -24.72 11.55 -11.63
C LEU A 676 -25.36 12.95 -11.81
N PHE A 677 -25.75 13.61 -10.72
CA PHE A 677 -26.35 14.95 -10.78
C PHE A 677 -25.38 16.06 -11.19
N THR A 678 -24.07 15.85 -11.04
CA THR A 678 -23.04 16.73 -11.62
C THR A 678 -22.75 16.43 -13.10
N GLY A 679 -23.60 15.63 -13.76
CA GLY A 679 -23.54 15.36 -15.20
C GLY A 679 -22.62 14.20 -15.60
N HIS A 680 -22.05 13.47 -14.63
CA HIS A 680 -21.18 12.33 -14.89
C HIS A 680 -21.99 11.03 -15.09
N SER A 681 -21.37 10.01 -15.70
CA SER A 681 -22.01 8.71 -15.93
C SER A 681 -21.75 7.70 -14.81
N LEU A 682 -22.51 6.60 -14.77
CA LEU A 682 -22.26 5.48 -13.85
C LEU A 682 -20.82 4.92 -13.98
N ARG A 683 -20.24 4.92 -15.18
CA ARG A 683 -18.83 4.53 -15.38
C ARG A 683 -17.85 5.53 -14.76
N ALA A 684 -18.21 6.82 -14.70
CA ALA A 684 -17.41 7.82 -13.98
C ALA A 684 -17.56 7.69 -12.46
N ALA A 685 -18.73 7.28 -11.94
CA ALA A 685 -18.90 6.90 -10.54
C ALA A 685 -18.06 5.67 -10.16
N GLN A 686 -18.06 4.62 -10.98
CA GLN A 686 -17.18 3.45 -10.81
C GLN A 686 -15.70 3.88 -10.72
N LYS A 687 -15.25 4.72 -11.67
CA LYS A 687 -13.90 5.30 -11.69
C LYS A 687 -13.62 6.30 -10.56
N MET A 688 -14.64 6.88 -9.93
CA MET A 688 -14.51 7.68 -8.71
C MET A 688 -14.17 6.77 -7.52
N TYR A 689 -14.86 5.64 -7.33
CA TYR A 689 -14.55 4.70 -6.24
C TYR A 689 -13.15 4.10 -6.34
N LEU A 690 -12.71 3.73 -7.55
CA LEU A 690 -11.36 3.19 -7.76
C LEU A 690 -10.26 4.20 -7.41
N ARG A 691 -10.53 5.51 -7.49
CA ARG A 691 -9.63 6.58 -6.97
C ARG A 691 -9.84 6.83 -5.48
N PHE A 692 -11.09 6.86 -5.01
CA PHE A 692 -11.47 7.12 -3.62
C PHE A 692 -10.73 6.22 -2.65
N LYS A 693 -10.67 4.91 -2.92
CA LYS A 693 -10.00 3.95 -2.05
C LYS A 693 -8.51 4.23 -1.87
N ASP A 694 -7.82 4.61 -2.96
CA ASP A 694 -6.37 4.83 -2.97
C ASP A 694 -6.01 6.24 -2.44
N MET A 695 -6.95 7.20 -2.48
CA MET A 695 -6.74 8.58 -2.01
C MET A 695 -7.20 8.82 -0.56
N VAL A 696 -8.29 8.20 -0.13
CA VAL A 696 -8.89 8.42 1.20
C VAL A 696 -8.41 7.38 2.21
N PHE A 697 -8.29 6.12 1.79
CA PHE A 697 -7.77 5.04 2.61
C PHE A 697 -6.26 4.83 2.32
N ASP A 698 -5.44 5.85 2.57
CA ASP A 698 -3.96 5.72 2.51
C ASP A 698 -3.35 5.53 3.92
N SER A 699 -3.91 6.21 4.94
CA SER A 699 -3.38 6.16 6.31
C SER A 699 -3.43 4.74 6.94
N TRP A 700 -2.44 4.43 7.78
CA TRP A 700 -2.34 3.13 8.49
C TRP A 700 -3.28 2.99 9.69
N THR A 701 -3.86 4.09 10.17
CA THR A 701 -4.74 4.13 11.34
C THR A 701 -6.07 4.80 11.01
N ARG A 702 -7.12 4.40 11.73
CA ARG A 702 -8.43 5.07 11.76
C ARG A 702 -8.51 5.96 13.03
N PRO A 703 -9.31 7.05 13.05
CA PRO A 703 -10.12 7.57 11.94
C PRO A 703 -9.26 8.21 10.83
N TYR A 704 -9.74 8.13 9.60
CA TYR A 704 -9.10 8.70 8.42
C TYR A 704 -9.19 10.22 8.38
N ASN A 705 -8.22 10.84 7.69
CA ASN A 705 -8.07 12.30 7.63
C ASN A 705 -9.24 12.96 6.87
N SER A 706 -10.11 13.63 7.62
CA SER A 706 -11.29 14.34 7.11
C SER A 706 -10.96 15.43 6.09
N ILE A 707 -9.78 16.08 6.20
CA ILE A 707 -9.35 17.13 5.25
C ILE A 707 -9.10 16.54 3.86
N ILE A 708 -8.61 15.30 3.77
CA ILE A 708 -8.39 14.60 2.49
C ILE A 708 -9.74 14.20 1.89
N LEU A 709 -10.65 13.65 2.70
CA LEU A 709 -12.01 13.30 2.29
C LEU A 709 -12.80 14.53 1.78
N GLU A 710 -12.69 15.66 2.47
CA GLU A 710 -13.40 16.89 2.09
C GLU A 710 -12.78 17.53 0.83
N LYS A 711 -11.46 17.53 0.69
CA LYS A 711 -10.79 17.89 -0.59
C LYS A 711 -11.25 16.99 -1.74
N PHE A 712 -11.42 15.68 -1.51
CA PHE A 712 -11.93 14.75 -2.51
C PHE A 712 -13.36 15.12 -2.94
N PHE A 713 -14.29 15.31 -2.00
CA PHE A 713 -15.67 15.68 -2.34
C PHE A 713 -15.78 17.06 -3.01
N LYS A 714 -14.96 18.03 -2.61
CA LYS A 714 -14.85 19.34 -3.28
C LYS A 714 -14.32 19.21 -4.72
N LYS A 715 -13.30 18.37 -4.95
CA LYS A 715 -12.74 18.04 -6.29
C LYS A 715 -13.73 17.23 -7.15
N ALA A 716 -14.63 16.45 -6.55
CA ALA A 716 -15.58 15.58 -7.24
C ALA A 716 -16.93 16.26 -7.57
N PHE A 717 -17.48 17.08 -6.65
CA PHE A 717 -18.84 17.63 -6.74
C PHE A 717 -18.90 19.17 -6.88
N SER A 718 -17.73 19.83 -7.00
CA SER A 718 -17.56 21.29 -6.93
C SER A 718 -17.88 21.89 -5.55
N GLU A 719 -17.26 23.03 -5.24
CA GLU A 719 -17.50 23.73 -3.96
C GLU A 719 -18.79 24.55 -3.95
N SER A 720 -19.31 24.92 -5.13
CA SER A 720 -20.39 25.92 -5.30
C SER A 720 -21.78 25.35 -5.58
N ILE A 721 -21.93 24.03 -5.77
CA ILE A 721 -23.20 23.43 -6.19
C ILE A 721 -24.05 23.10 -4.95
N THR A 722 -25.22 23.72 -4.87
CA THR A 722 -26.25 23.52 -3.84
C THR A 722 -27.16 22.34 -4.15
N MET A 723 -27.89 21.83 -3.15
CA MET A 723 -28.95 20.84 -3.39
C MET A 723 -30.06 21.39 -4.31
N SER A 724 -30.36 22.69 -4.23
CA SER A 724 -31.30 23.37 -5.15
C SER A 724 -30.88 23.37 -6.63
N HIS A 725 -29.61 23.06 -6.94
CA HIS A 725 -29.14 22.92 -8.33
C HIS A 725 -29.67 21.63 -9.01
N ILE A 726 -30.24 20.68 -8.25
CA ILE A 726 -30.93 19.51 -8.79
C ILE A 726 -32.42 19.88 -8.96
N PRO A 727 -32.92 20.27 -10.15
CA PRO A 727 -34.30 20.70 -10.30
C PRO A 727 -35.32 19.55 -10.29
N TYR A 728 -34.83 18.33 -10.55
CA TYR A 728 -35.58 17.07 -10.67
C TYR A 728 -34.54 15.95 -10.93
N PRO A 729 -34.68 14.69 -10.45
CA PRO A 729 -35.77 14.14 -9.62
C PRO A 729 -35.86 14.76 -8.23
N LYS A 730 -36.84 14.35 -7.43
CA LYS A 730 -36.82 14.60 -5.98
C LYS A 730 -35.82 13.66 -5.33
N VAL A 731 -34.99 14.19 -4.45
CA VAL A 731 -33.84 13.51 -3.85
C VAL A 731 -33.75 13.87 -2.38
N PHE A 732 -33.43 12.88 -1.54
CA PHE A 732 -32.90 13.16 -0.21
C PHE A 732 -31.76 12.22 0.17
N TYR A 733 -30.83 12.75 0.96
CA TYR A 733 -29.76 11.98 1.61
C TYR A 733 -30.00 11.89 3.11
N THR A 734 -29.90 10.68 3.67
CA THR A 734 -30.03 10.45 5.11
C THR A 734 -28.77 10.87 5.85
N THR A 735 -28.91 11.59 6.96
CA THR A 735 -27.81 11.92 7.89
C THR A 735 -28.33 11.75 9.32
N VAL A 736 -27.47 11.45 10.29
CA VAL A 736 -27.87 11.42 11.71
C VAL A 736 -27.22 12.59 12.42
N ARG A 737 -28.03 13.47 13.03
CA ARG A 737 -27.54 14.55 13.88
C ARG A 737 -27.34 14.02 15.30
N ALA A 738 -26.08 14.04 15.73
CA ALA A 738 -25.58 13.42 16.96
C ALA A 738 -25.20 14.45 18.04
N ASP A 739 -25.46 15.74 17.82
CA ASP A 739 -25.31 16.81 18.82
C ASP A 739 -26.47 16.87 19.82
N THR A 740 -27.55 16.14 19.58
CA THR A 740 -28.71 15.98 20.48
C THR A 740 -28.92 14.53 20.90
N PHE A 741 -29.39 14.31 22.13
CA PHE A 741 -29.84 13.01 22.62
C PHE A 741 -31.36 13.05 22.95
N PRO A 742 -32.19 12.12 22.46
CA PRO A 742 -31.87 11.07 21.51
C PRO A 742 -31.40 11.64 20.15
N VAL A 743 -30.56 10.86 19.45
CA VAL A 743 -30.05 11.24 18.11
C VAL A 743 -31.20 11.30 17.10
N GLN A 744 -31.10 12.21 16.13
CA GLN A 744 -32.19 12.48 15.19
C GLN A 744 -31.77 12.19 13.75
N LEU A 745 -32.65 11.55 12.97
CA LEU A 745 -32.50 11.41 11.53
C LEU A 745 -32.84 12.75 10.88
N GLU A 746 -31.93 13.30 10.09
CA GLU A 746 -32.07 14.55 9.35
C GLU A 746 -31.91 14.26 7.86
N LEU A 747 -32.94 14.58 7.07
CA LEU A 747 -32.98 14.32 5.62
C LEU A 747 -32.60 15.59 4.86
N THR A 748 -31.42 15.59 4.24
CA THR A 748 -30.99 16.68 3.34
C THR A 748 -31.63 16.52 1.97
N ARG A 749 -32.62 17.36 1.65
CA ARG A 749 -33.48 17.26 0.45
C ARG A 749 -33.08 18.26 -0.64
N ASN A 750 -33.46 18.00 -1.90
CA ASN A 750 -33.46 19.03 -2.96
C ASN A 750 -34.83 19.72 -3.15
N TYR A 751 -35.80 19.48 -2.26
CA TYR A 751 -37.15 20.04 -2.35
C TYR A 751 -37.73 20.40 -0.98
N GLN A 752 -38.66 21.36 -1.02
CA GLN A 752 -39.56 21.71 0.08
C GLN A 752 -40.98 21.21 -0.22
N LEU A 753 -41.85 21.21 0.79
CA LEU A 753 -43.29 20.98 0.67
C LEU A 753 -44.01 22.21 0.09
N PRO A 754 -45.23 22.06 -0.49
CA PRO A 754 -46.04 23.17 -1.00
C PRO A 754 -46.72 23.99 0.12
N LEU A 755 -45.98 24.30 1.18
CA LEU A 755 -46.33 25.09 2.36
C LEU A 755 -45.56 26.42 2.37
N SER A 756 -45.75 27.29 3.37
CA SER A 756 -44.90 28.46 3.57
C SER A 756 -43.48 28.06 4.01
N ALA A 757 -42.51 28.98 3.89
CA ALA A 757 -41.13 28.74 4.34
C ALA A 757 -41.06 28.41 5.84
N LYS A 758 -41.81 29.14 6.69
CA LYS A 758 -41.84 28.94 8.14
C LYS A 758 -42.38 27.56 8.53
N GLU A 759 -43.44 27.09 7.88
CA GLU A 759 -43.99 25.74 8.10
C GLU A 759 -43.01 24.65 7.61
N ASN A 760 -42.30 24.90 6.50
CA ASN A 760 -41.24 24.01 6.03
C ASN A 760 -40.09 23.92 7.05
N ASP A 761 -39.60 25.05 7.57
CA ASP A 761 -38.52 25.08 8.58
C ASP A 761 -38.94 24.37 9.88
N GLU A 762 -40.18 24.59 10.36
CA GLU A 762 -40.75 23.90 11.53
C GLU A 762 -40.90 22.38 11.34
N LEU A 763 -41.06 21.92 10.08
CA LEU A 763 -41.11 20.51 9.70
C LEU A 763 -39.74 19.92 9.28
N GLY A 764 -38.64 20.70 9.35
CA GLY A 764 -37.32 20.26 8.94
C GLY A 764 -37.13 20.11 7.43
N PHE A 765 -37.95 20.77 6.61
CA PHE A 765 -37.79 20.92 5.15
C PHE A 765 -37.02 22.21 4.84
N THR A 766 -35.78 22.29 5.33
CA THR A 766 -34.89 23.44 5.14
C THR A 766 -34.64 23.75 3.66
N ASP A 767 -34.43 25.03 3.34
CA ASP A 767 -34.20 25.48 1.96
C ASP A 767 -32.97 24.77 1.32
N PRO A 768 -33.15 24.02 0.21
CA PRO A 768 -32.07 23.38 -0.52
C PRO A 768 -31.01 24.34 -1.10
N GLY A 769 -31.26 25.64 -1.13
CA GLY A 769 -30.27 26.68 -1.42
C GLY A 769 -29.17 26.82 -0.36
N ASN A 770 -29.47 26.49 0.91
CA ASN A 770 -28.53 26.66 2.03
C ASN A 770 -27.56 25.49 2.24
N VAL A 771 -27.72 24.38 1.51
CA VAL A 771 -26.90 23.16 1.69
C VAL A 771 -26.11 22.86 0.41
N LEU A 772 -24.78 22.79 0.52
CA LEU A 772 -23.91 22.40 -0.58
C LEU A 772 -23.96 20.87 -0.78
N MET A 773 -24.00 20.40 -2.02
CA MET A 773 -24.12 18.98 -2.36
C MET A 773 -22.96 18.15 -1.77
N TRP A 774 -21.73 18.69 -1.81
CA TRP A 774 -20.57 18.05 -1.21
C TRP A 774 -20.65 17.95 0.32
N GLN A 775 -21.33 18.90 1.00
CA GLN A 775 -21.59 18.82 2.44
C GLN A 775 -22.64 17.76 2.76
N ALA A 776 -23.75 17.72 2.02
CA ALA A 776 -24.79 16.70 2.20
C ALA A 776 -24.22 15.27 2.04
N ALA A 777 -23.40 15.06 1.00
CA ALA A 777 -22.63 13.82 0.81
C ALA A 777 -21.65 13.55 1.98
N ARG A 778 -20.86 14.54 2.39
CA ARG A 778 -19.88 14.42 3.50
C ARG A 778 -20.53 14.09 4.85
N ARG A 779 -21.73 14.62 5.12
CA ARG A 779 -22.56 14.30 6.29
C ARG A 779 -23.09 12.87 6.20
N SER A 780 -23.65 12.49 5.04
CA SER A 780 -24.20 11.14 4.85
C SER A 780 -23.14 10.04 4.94
N CYS A 781 -21.90 10.30 4.50
CA CYS A 781 -20.76 9.37 4.59
C CYS A 781 -19.89 9.48 5.85
N ALA A 782 -20.37 10.12 6.93
CA ALA A 782 -19.60 10.31 8.16
C ALA A 782 -19.55 9.03 9.05
N ALA A 783 -19.07 7.92 8.48
CA ALA A 783 -19.14 6.59 9.08
C ALA A 783 -18.39 6.50 10.42
N PRO A 784 -19.07 6.20 11.54
CA PRO A 784 -18.43 6.03 12.85
C PRO A 784 -17.29 5.02 12.82
N THR A 785 -16.24 5.25 13.61
CA THR A 785 -14.94 4.53 13.62
C THR A 785 -14.07 4.70 12.37
N TYR A 786 -14.63 5.04 11.20
CA TYR A 786 -13.85 5.29 9.97
C TYR A 786 -13.49 6.77 9.79
N PHE A 787 -14.43 7.68 10.07
CA PHE A 787 -14.26 9.13 9.88
C PHE A 787 -14.69 9.91 11.13
N SER A 788 -14.24 11.16 11.24
CA SER A 788 -14.80 12.10 12.20
C SER A 788 -16.21 12.53 11.77
N ALA A 789 -17.04 12.89 12.76
CA ALA A 789 -18.32 13.56 12.51
C ALA A 789 -18.15 14.77 11.58
N ALA A 790 -19.03 14.92 10.60
CA ALA A 790 -19.04 16.08 9.72
C ALA A 790 -19.54 17.30 10.50
N GLU A 791 -18.86 18.44 10.34
CA GLU A 791 -19.17 19.72 11.01
C GLU A 791 -19.21 19.62 12.56
N GLY A 792 -18.65 18.56 13.14
CA GLY A 792 -18.72 18.26 14.58
C GLY A 792 -20.10 17.77 15.07
N LYS A 793 -21.08 17.57 14.18
CA LYS A 793 -22.49 17.32 14.52
C LYS A 793 -23.11 16.08 13.87
N TYR A 794 -22.68 15.75 12.66
CA TYR A 794 -23.35 14.76 11.81
C TYR A 794 -22.54 13.47 11.70
N ILE A 795 -23.22 12.33 11.83
CA ILE A 795 -22.70 10.99 11.54
C ILE A 795 -23.51 10.34 10.41
N ASP A 796 -22.98 9.23 9.88
CA ASP A 796 -23.55 8.49 8.74
C ASP A 796 -25.03 8.11 8.95
N GLY A 797 -25.84 8.33 7.90
CA GLY A 797 -27.27 7.99 7.91
C GLY A 797 -27.55 6.51 8.18
N GLY A 798 -26.60 5.64 7.86
CA GLY A 798 -26.68 4.20 8.05
C GLY A 798 -26.80 3.75 9.50
N MET A 799 -26.58 4.61 10.49
CA MET A 799 -26.84 4.31 11.90
C MET A 799 -28.33 4.27 12.29
N VAL A 800 -29.22 4.75 11.41
CA VAL A 800 -30.69 4.75 11.64
C VAL A 800 -31.45 4.29 10.40
N SER A 801 -31.00 4.66 9.20
CA SER A 801 -31.65 4.37 7.91
C SER A 801 -30.61 3.96 6.87
N ASN A 802 -30.04 2.75 6.99
CA ASN A 802 -29.05 2.25 6.01
C ASN A 802 -29.69 1.72 4.71
N ASN A 803 -30.95 1.30 4.79
CA ASN A 803 -31.82 1.03 3.65
C ASN A 803 -32.98 2.04 3.70
N PRO A 804 -32.92 3.17 2.96
CA PRO A 804 -33.83 4.30 3.15
C PRO A 804 -35.21 4.11 2.48
N THR A 805 -35.63 2.86 2.27
CA THR A 805 -36.87 2.52 1.55
C THR A 805 -38.12 2.87 2.35
N LEU A 806 -38.11 2.65 3.66
CA LEU A 806 -39.25 2.98 4.54
C LEU A 806 -39.39 4.49 4.70
N ASP A 807 -38.27 5.21 4.85
CA ASP A 807 -38.23 6.67 4.90
C ASP A 807 -38.72 7.29 3.58
N LEU A 808 -38.32 6.71 2.44
CA LEU A 808 -38.79 7.12 1.10
C LEU A 808 -40.31 6.97 0.96
N MET A 809 -40.87 5.83 1.35
CA MET A 809 -42.32 5.61 1.35
C MET A 809 -43.04 6.56 2.32
N SER A 810 -42.42 6.89 3.45
CA SER A 810 -42.96 7.82 4.46
C SER A 810 -42.98 9.27 3.95
N GLU A 811 -41.91 9.73 3.29
CA GLU A 811 -41.84 11.06 2.65
C GLU A 811 -42.86 11.21 1.52
N ILE A 812 -43.07 10.16 0.70
CA ILE A 812 -44.10 10.16 -0.35
C ILE A 812 -45.50 10.23 0.27
N HIS A 813 -45.77 9.48 1.34
CA HIS A 813 -47.03 9.55 2.08
C HIS A 813 -47.25 10.94 2.71
N PHE A 814 -46.21 11.56 3.26
CA PHE A 814 -46.28 12.89 3.87
C PHE A 814 -46.53 13.99 2.82
N TRP A 815 -45.85 13.93 1.66
CA TRP A 815 -46.12 14.80 0.50
C TRP A 815 -47.58 14.70 0.05
N ASN A 816 -48.10 13.48 -0.12
CA ASN A 816 -49.50 13.25 -0.50
C ASN A 816 -50.48 13.80 0.54
N SER A 817 -50.21 13.59 1.84
CA SER A 817 -51.02 14.13 2.94
C SER A 817 -51.00 15.66 2.98
N THR A 818 -49.87 16.28 2.64
CA THR A 818 -49.75 17.75 2.51
C THR A 818 -50.53 18.27 1.31
N CYS A 819 -50.55 17.54 0.20
CA CYS A 819 -51.37 17.89 -0.98
C CYS A 819 -52.87 17.79 -0.68
N ASP A 820 -53.29 16.77 0.07
CA ASP A 820 -54.68 16.63 0.55
C ASP A 820 -55.07 17.77 1.50
N LEU A 821 -54.20 18.13 2.46
CA LEU A 821 -54.40 19.25 3.39
C LEU A 821 -54.55 20.59 2.66
N MET A 822 -53.69 20.84 1.66
CA MET A 822 -53.73 22.04 0.82
C MET A 822 -54.83 21.99 -0.25
N LYS A 823 -55.63 20.91 -0.30
CA LYS A 823 -56.73 20.67 -1.27
C LYS A 823 -56.29 20.73 -2.72
N ARG A 824 -55.09 20.21 -3.01
CA ARG A 824 -54.46 20.17 -4.34
C ARG A 824 -54.21 18.73 -4.80
N PRO A 825 -55.27 17.96 -5.13
CA PRO A 825 -55.14 16.56 -5.55
C PRO A 825 -54.36 16.40 -6.86
N GLU A 826 -54.20 17.45 -7.67
CA GLU A 826 -53.45 17.44 -8.92
C GLU A 826 -51.95 17.11 -8.74
N TYR A 827 -51.37 17.44 -7.58
CA TYR A 827 -49.96 17.18 -7.24
C TYR A 827 -49.74 15.88 -6.42
N LYS A 828 -50.81 15.08 -6.23
CA LYS A 828 -50.77 13.80 -5.52
C LYS A 828 -50.20 12.70 -6.43
N VAL A 829 -49.39 11.80 -5.88
CA VAL A 829 -48.65 10.79 -6.64
C VAL A 829 -48.94 9.36 -6.17
N GLU A 830 -49.02 8.42 -7.10
CA GLU A 830 -49.14 6.98 -6.83
C GLU A 830 -47.82 6.27 -7.17
N VAL A 831 -47.32 5.40 -6.29
CA VAL A 831 -46.06 4.69 -6.52
C VAL A 831 -46.33 3.46 -7.39
N GLY A 832 -45.84 3.47 -8.63
CA GLY A 832 -45.95 2.35 -9.57
C GLY A 832 -44.90 1.26 -9.36
N CYS A 833 -43.71 1.59 -8.84
CA CYS A 833 -42.73 0.58 -8.43
C CYS A 833 -41.72 1.16 -7.43
N VAL A 834 -41.25 0.29 -6.53
CA VAL A 834 -40.11 0.57 -5.64
C VAL A 834 -38.94 -0.31 -6.04
N VAL A 835 -37.79 0.32 -6.32
CA VAL A 835 -36.51 -0.38 -6.57
C VAL A 835 -35.56 -0.05 -5.43
N SER A 836 -35.05 -1.06 -4.76
CA SER A 836 -34.05 -0.96 -3.69
C SER A 836 -32.80 -1.72 -4.12
N ILE A 837 -31.64 -1.05 -4.10
CA ILE A 837 -30.36 -1.63 -4.54
C ILE A 837 -29.39 -1.69 -3.36
N GLY A 838 -28.86 -2.89 -3.12
CA GLY A 838 -27.95 -3.17 -2.02
C GLY A 838 -26.48 -3.11 -2.39
N THR A 839 -25.63 -3.10 -1.37
CA THR A 839 -24.17 -3.03 -1.46
C THR A 839 -23.51 -4.41 -1.29
N GLY A 840 -24.11 -5.46 -1.85
CA GLY A 840 -23.73 -6.86 -1.68
C GLY A 840 -24.47 -7.56 -0.53
N ILE A 841 -24.60 -8.88 -0.63
CA ILE A 841 -25.01 -9.78 0.46
C ILE A 841 -23.76 -10.52 0.93
N THR A 842 -23.37 -10.30 2.18
CA THR A 842 -22.25 -11.00 2.82
C THR A 842 -22.65 -12.45 3.16
N PRO A 843 -21.80 -13.46 2.88
CA PRO A 843 -22.13 -14.86 3.15
C PRO A 843 -22.19 -15.17 4.65
N ILE A 844 -23.13 -16.05 5.03
CA ILE A 844 -23.40 -16.39 6.43
C ILE A 844 -22.19 -17.16 7.01
N SER A 845 -21.47 -16.52 7.92
CA SER A 845 -20.36 -17.13 8.65
C SER A 845 -20.87 -17.69 9.99
N PRO A 846 -20.57 -18.94 10.36
CA PRO A 846 -20.95 -19.49 11.66
C PRO A 846 -20.13 -18.80 12.76
N VAL A 847 -20.82 -18.25 13.76
CA VAL A 847 -20.22 -17.64 14.95
C VAL A 847 -20.50 -18.54 16.15
N ASP A 848 -19.46 -18.98 16.84
CA ASP A 848 -19.59 -19.74 18.08
C ASP A 848 -20.19 -18.84 19.20
N PRO A 849 -21.33 -19.22 19.83
CA PRO A 849 -21.89 -18.50 20.96
C PRO A 849 -20.92 -18.26 22.13
N SER A 850 -19.89 -19.10 22.31
CA SER A 850 -18.87 -18.93 23.35
C SER A 850 -18.13 -17.58 23.25
N LEU A 851 -18.08 -16.99 22.06
CA LEU A 851 -17.46 -15.68 21.80
C LEU A 851 -18.19 -14.50 22.47
N PHE A 852 -19.38 -14.72 23.03
CA PHE A 852 -20.15 -13.73 23.79
C PHE A 852 -20.15 -13.99 25.31
N GLU A 853 -19.53 -15.08 25.78
CA GLU A 853 -19.45 -15.42 27.20
C GLU A 853 -18.50 -14.48 27.97
N MET A 854 -18.91 -14.04 29.16
CA MET A 854 -18.21 -13.03 29.96
C MET A 854 -17.61 -13.61 31.25
N ASN A 855 -17.06 -14.82 31.16
CA ASN A 855 -16.70 -15.68 32.31
C ASN A 855 -15.44 -15.23 33.07
N ASP A 856 -14.65 -14.31 32.52
CA ASP A 856 -13.43 -13.72 33.09
C ASP A 856 -13.30 -12.26 32.60
N VAL A 857 -12.47 -11.42 33.21
CA VAL A 857 -12.21 -10.02 32.80
C VAL A 857 -11.78 -9.92 31.33
N MET A 858 -10.88 -10.81 30.86
CA MET A 858 -10.46 -10.83 29.46
C MET A 858 -11.51 -11.49 28.55
N GLY A 859 -12.42 -12.29 29.12
CA GLY A 859 -13.65 -12.74 28.46
C GLY A 859 -14.64 -11.59 28.25
N MET A 860 -14.94 -10.82 29.30
CA MET A 860 -15.84 -9.67 29.31
C MET A 860 -15.41 -8.60 28.30
N LEU A 861 -14.12 -8.27 28.21
CA LEU A 861 -13.60 -7.35 27.19
C LEU A 861 -13.81 -7.86 25.75
N ARG A 862 -13.70 -9.18 25.52
CA ARG A 862 -13.98 -9.80 24.22
C ARG A 862 -15.48 -9.86 23.94
N GLY A 863 -16.30 -10.31 24.89
CA GLY A 863 -17.76 -10.37 24.79
C GLY A 863 -18.39 -9.00 24.54
N LEU A 864 -17.97 -7.95 25.27
CA LEU A 864 -18.42 -6.57 25.03
C LEU A 864 -18.01 -6.05 23.64
N LYS A 865 -16.79 -6.35 23.17
CA LYS A 865 -16.36 -6.01 21.80
C LYS A 865 -17.20 -6.75 20.74
N ASN A 866 -17.42 -8.05 20.91
CA ASN A 866 -18.17 -8.86 19.96
C ASN A 866 -19.66 -8.47 19.95
N LEU A 867 -20.25 -8.23 21.12
CA LEU A 867 -21.63 -7.76 21.26
C LEU A 867 -21.83 -6.36 20.67
N SER A 868 -20.90 -5.43 20.88
CA SER A 868 -20.97 -4.09 20.26
C SER A 868 -20.82 -4.12 18.74
N LEU A 869 -20.04 -5.06 18.19
CA LEU A 869 -20.00 -5.30 16.74
C LEU A 869 -21.32 -5.87 16.22
N VAL A 870 -21.96 -6.81 16.92
CA VAL A 870 -23.30 -7.32 16.55
C VAL A 870 -24.37 -6.24 16.64
N VAL A 871 -24.34 -5.39 17.68
CA VAL A 871 -25.28 -4.26 17.80
C VAL A 871 -25.07 -3.24 16.67
N LEU A 872 -23.82 -2.96 16.29
CA LEU A 872 -23.50 -2.08 15.16
C LEU A 872 -23.94 -2.67 13.82
N ASP A 873 -23.69 -3.96 13.57
CA ASP A 873 -24.17 -4.69 12.40
C ASP A 873 -25.70 -4.62 12.29
N GLN A 874 -26.42 -4.98 13.35
CA GLN A 874 -27.89 -4.97 13.34
C GLN A 874 -28.47 -3.55 13.24
N ALA A 875 -27.81 -2.52 13.79
CA ALA A 875 -28.21 -1.12 13.62
C ALA A 875 -27.94 -0.59 12.20
N THR A 876 -26.90 -1.10 11.53
CA THR A 876 -26.53 -0.74 10.15
C THR A 876 -27.03 -1.75 9.10
N ALA A 877 -27.92 -2.67 9.47
CA ALA A 877 -28.36 -3.74 8.59
C ALA A 877 -29.05 -3.19 7.33
N THR A 878 -28.50 -3.51 6.15
CA THR A 878 -29.14 -3.26 4.85
C THR A 878 -30.07 -4.39 4.43
N GLU A 879 -29.77 -5.61 4.88
CA GLU A 879 -30.47 -6.85 4.55
C GLU A 879 -31.41 -7.36 5.66
N GLY A 880 -32.25 -8.34 5.33
CA GLY A 880 -33.12 -9.01 6.30
C GLY A 880 -34.33 -8.18 6.74
N VAL A 881 -34.36 -7.70 7.99
CA VAL A 881 -35.56 -7.11 8.61
C VAL A 881 -36.06 -5.82 7.92
N PRO A 882 -35.21 -4.83 7.55
CA PRO A 882 -35.67 -3.63 6.85
C PRO A 882 -36.32 -3.94 5.50
N ILE A 883 -35.77 -4.90 4.76
CA ILE A 883 -36.31 -5.37 3.48
C ILE A 883 -37.62 -6.14 3.68
N SER A 884 -37.68 -7.03 4.68
CA SER A 884 -38.91 -7.77 5.01
C SER A 884 -40.07 -6.83 5.31
N ARG A 885 -39.81 -5.77 6.10
CA ARG A 885 -40.77 -4.68 6.36
C ARG A 885 -41.12 -3.93 5.08
N SER A 886 -40.13 -3.47 4.32
CA SER A 886 -40.32 -2.69 3.09
C SER A 886 -41.16 -3.44 2.06
N ARG A 887 -40.80 -4.70 1.77
CA ARG A 887 -41.52 -5.60 0.86
C ARG A 887 -42.97 -5.79 1.30
N SER A 888 -43.20 -6.09 2.58
CA SER A 888 -44.54 -6.31 3.12
C SER A 888 -45.44 -5.07 3.00
N TRP A 889 -44.89 -3.87 3.26
CA TRP A 889 -45.60 -2.59 3.10
C TRP A 889 -45.84 -2.21 1.63
N CYS A 890 -44.94 -2.55 0.72
CA CYS A 890 -45.19 -2.36 -0.71
C CYS A 890 -46.31 -3.29 -1.20
N HIS A 891 -46.23 -4.58 -0.84
CA HIS A 891 -47.21 -5.59 -1.26
C HIS A 891 -48.60 -5.35 -0.67
N SER A 892 -48.73 -4.85 0.56
CA SER A 892 -50.05 -4.48 1.13
C SER A 892 -50.69 -3.27 0.44
N LEU A 893 -49.90 -2.43 -0.22
CA LEU A 893 -50.36 -1.32 -1.07
C LEU A 893 -50.52 -1.71 -2.55
N GLY A 894 -50.27 -2.98 -2.93
CA GLY A 894 -50.30 -3.45 -4.31
C GLY A 894 -49.11 -2.98 -5.17
N ILE A 895 -48.03 -2.50 -4.55
CA ILE A 895 -46.85 -1.94 -5.20
C ILE A 895 -45.78 -3.04 -5.38
N PRO A 896 -45.26 -3.27 -6.60
CA PRO A 896 -44.18 -4.22 -6.82
C PRO A 896 -42.86 -3.69 -6.27
N TYR A 897 -42.15 -4.54 -5.51
CA TYR A 897 -40.92 -4.20 -4.80
C TYR A 897 -39.75 -5.07 -5.28
N PHE A 898 -38.81 -4.44 -5.97
CA PHE A 898 -37.60 -5.07 -6.48
C PHE A 898 -36.44 -4.80 -5.52
N ARG A 899 -35.85 -5.87 -4.97
CA ARG A 899 -34.58 -5.81 -4.25
C ARG A 899 -33.49 -6.40 -5.14
N LEU A 900 -32.58 -5.56 -5.62
CA LEU A 900 -31.43 -5.97 -6.41
C LEU A 900 -30.19 -5.96 -5.52
N ASN A 901 -29.67 -7.13 -5.17
CA ASN A 901 -28.46 -7.23 -4.37
C ASN A 901 -27.69 -8.52 -4.69
N ALA A 902 -26.40 -8.40 -4.98
CA ALA A 902 -25.57 -9.53 -5.43
C ALA A 902 -24.96 -10.28 -4.23
N PRO A 903 -24.98 -11.63 -4.19
CA PRO A 903 -24.19 -12.39 -3.23
C PRO A 903 -22.69 -12.17 -3.49
N LEU A 904 -21.92 -11.95 -2.42
CA LEU A 904 -20.47 -11.74 -2.50
C LEU A 904 -19.72 -13.00 -2.07
N PHE A 905 -18.54 -13.23 -2.65
CA PHE A 905 -17.67 -14.36 -2.27
C PHE A 905 -17.20 -14.35 -0.80
N LYS A 906 -17.16 -13.18 -0.13
CA LYS A 906 -16.82 -13.02 1.30
C LYS A 906 -17.33 -11.67 1.84
N ASP A 907 -17.19 -11.43 3.14
CA ASP A 907 -17.35 -10.06 3.65
C ASP A 907 -16.16 -9.18 3.22
N VAL A 908 -16.42 -8.24 2.31
CA VAL A 908 -15.49 -7.17 1.96
C VAL A 908 -15.63 -6.05 2.98
N LEU A 909 -14.54 -5.49 3.50
CA LEU A 909 -14.63 -4.39 4.48
C LEU A 909 -15.02 -3.05 3.83
N LEU A 910 -15.64 -2.15 4.61
CA LEU A 910 -16.11 -0.82 4.15
C LEU A 910 -14.98 0.06 3.57
N ASP A 911 -13.74 -0.18 4.02
CA ASP A 911 -12.51 0.48 3.58
C ASP A 911 -11.53 -0.48 2.87
N CYS A 912 -12.03 -1.57 2.27
CA CYS A 912 -11.22 -2.47 1.46
C CYS A 912 -10.45 -1.71 0.37
N ARG A 913 -9.15 -2.01 0.30
CA ARG A 913 -8.19 -1.40 -0.64
C ARG A 913 -7.67 -2.38 -1.68
N GLU A 914 -7.82 -3.68 -1.47
CA GLU A 914 -7.13 -4.71 -2.26
C GLU A 914 -7.73 -4.79 -3.68
N ASP A 915 -6.87 -4.66 -4.69
CA ASP A 915 -7.30 -4.60 -6.09
C ASP A 915 -7.89 -5.95 -6.58
N SER A 916 -7.49 -7.07 -5.96
CA SER A 916 -8.06 -8.42 -6.17
C SER A 916 -9.49 -8.55 -5.65
N GLU A 917 -9.73 -8.23 -4.37
CA GLU A 917 -11.04 -8.34 -3.72
C GLU A 917 -12.09 -7.49 -4.44
N LEU A 918 -11.72 -6.28 -4.85
CA LEU A 918 -12.63 -5.37 -5.53
C LEU A 918 -12.89 -5.78 -6.97
N ALA A 919 -11.92 -6.39 -7.67
CA ALA A 919 -12.14 -7.01 -8.98
C ALA A 919 -13.12 -8.19 -8.86
N ARG A 920 -12.92 -9.08 -7.87
CA ARG A 920 -13.81 -10.23 -7.61
C ARG A 920 -15.21 -9.81 -7.16
N MET A 921 -15.33 -8.84 -6.25
CA MET A 921 -16.62 -8.27 -5.81
C MET A 921 -17.41 -7.67 -6.98
N MET A 922 -16.75 -6.94 -7.89
CA MET A 922 -17.42 -6.45 -9.11
C MET A 922 -17.77 -7.58 -10.07
N TRP A 923 -16.98 -8.66 -10.12
CA TRP A 923 -17.27 -9.84 -10.94
C TRP A 923 -18.50 -10.59 -10.44
N ASP A 924 -18.64 -10.81 -9.14
CA ASP A 924 -19.83 -11.44 -8.55
C ASP A 924 -21.13 -10.66 -8.89
N CYS A 925 -21.04 -9.35 -9.04
CA CYS A 925 -22.15 -8.51 -9.51
C CYS A 925 -22.50 -8.71 -11.00
N VAL A 926 -21.50 -9.02 -11.84
CA VAL A 926 -21.70 -9.39 -13.26
C VAL A 926 -22.33 -10.79 -13.34
N VAL A 927 -21.84 -11.75 -12.54
CA VAL A 927 -22.43 -13.09 -12.38
C VAL A 927 -23.91 -12.98 -12.01
N TYR A 928 -24.22 -12.24 -10.93
CA TYR A 928 -25.58 -12.00 -10.45
C TYR A 928 -26.50 -11.39 -11.52
N GLY A 929 -26.01 -10.40 -12.28
CA GLY A 929 -26.76 -9.81 -13.39
C GLY A 929 -27.13 -10.84 -14.46
N HIS A 930 -26.18 -11.69 -14.87
CA HIS A 930 -26.42 -12.72 -15.88
C HIS A 930 -27.36 -13.83 -15.40
N THR A 931 -27.30 -14.26 -14.12
CA THR A 931 -28.24 -15.25 -13.58
C THR A 931 -29.65 -14.68 -13.43
N HIS A 932 -29.79 -13.46 -12.89
CA HIS A 932 -31.09 -12.82 -12.63
C HIS A 932 -31.63 -12.01 -13.83
N ARG A 933 -31.16 -12.29 -15.05
CA ARG A 933 -31.49 -11.53 -16.28
C ARG A 933 -32.99 -11.36 -16.56
N LYS A 934 -33.84 -12.27 -16.08
CA LYS A 934 -35.31 -12.19 -16.19
C LYS A 934 -35.85 -11.02 -15.37
N ASP A 935 -35.47 -10.95 -14.10
CA ASP A 935 -35.89 -9.93 -13.13
C ASP A 935 -35.48 -8.53 -13.60
N PHE A 936 -34.25 -8.38 -14.13
CA PHE A 936 -33.78 -7.13 -14.74
C PHE A 936 -34.60 -6.74 -15.98
N TYR A 937 -34.96 -7.70 -16.83
CA TYR A 937 -35.79 -7.46 -18.01
C TYR A 937 -37.23 -7.07 -17.62
N GLU A 938 -37.85 -7.76 -16.66
CA GLU A 938 -39.20 -7.47 -16.18
C GLU A 938 -39.27 -6.10 -15.50
N LEU A 939 -38.29 -5.75 -14.66
CA LEU A 939 -38.15 -4.42 -14.09
C LEU A 939 -38.00 -3.35 -15.18
N ALA A 940 -37.15 -3.59 -16.18
CA ALA A 940 -36.96 -2.65 -17.28
C ALA A 940 -38.25 -2.45 -18.10
N GLN A 941 -39.05 -3.50 -18.32
CA GLN A 941 -40.36 -3.38 -18.98
C GLN A 941 -41.36 -2.59 -18.13
N LEU A 942 -41.38 -2.78 -16.81
CA LEU A 942 -42.23 -2.00 -15.91
C LEU A 942 -41.84 -0.51 -15.89
N LEU A 943 -40.54 -0.19 -15.81
CA LEU A 943 -40.02 1.18 -15.87
C LEU A 943 -40.36 1.84 -17.23
N LYS A 944 -40.29 1.11 -18.35
CA LYS A 944 -40.75 1.59 -19.66
C LYS A 944 -42.26 1.80 -19.74
N ALA A 945 -43.06 0.96 -19.09
CA ALA A 945 -44.51 1.09 -19.03
C ALA A 945 -44.97 2.34 -18.24
N ILE A 946 -44.34 2.60 -17.08
CA ILE A 946 -44.47 3.85 -16.32
C ILE A 946 -43.98 5.04 -17.16
N GLY A 947 -42.85 4.87 -17.86
CA GLY A 947 -42.30 5.82 -18.82
C GLY A 947 -41.46 6.92 -18.17
N THR A 948 -40.76 7.68 -19.03
CA THR A 948 -39.74 8.63 -18.58
C THR A 948 -40.29 9.84 -17.85
N THR A 949 -39.48 10.32 -16.91
CA THR A 949 -39.77 11.40 -15.96
C THR A 949 -40.05 12.77 -16.59
N LYS A 950 -39.59 13.00 -17.83
CA LYS A 950 -39.69 14.26 -18.58
C LYS A 950 -41.12 14.82 -18.65
N TYR A 951 -42.13 13.94 -18.65
CA TYR A 951 -43.55 14.33 -18.65
C TYR A 951 -44.09 14.68 -17.24
N ARG A 952 -43.56 14.06 -16.19
CA ARG A 952 -44.03 14.18 -14.80
C ARG A 952 -43.41 15.35 -14.03
N LYS A 953 -42.32 15.95 -14.52
CA LYS A 953 -41.71 17.17 -13.93
C LYS A 953 -42.70 18.31 -13.67
N LYS A 954 -43.79 18.40 -14.44
CA LYS A 954 -44.88 19.37 -14.23
C LYS A 954 -45.66 19.20 -12.92
N LEU A 955 -45.71 17.99 -12.35
CA LEU A 955 -46.35 17.73 -11.05
C LEU A 955 -45.55 18.27 -9.86
N PHE A 956 -44.32 18.75 -10.09
CA PHE A 956 -43.44 19.24 -9.03
C PHE A 956 -42.94 20.67 -9.29
N SER A 957 -43.33 21.30 -10.40
CA SER A 957 -43.06 22.71 -10.66
C SER A 957 -44.04 23.59 -9.88
N THR A 958 -43.62 24.00 -8.68
CA THR A 958 -44.34 24.91 -7.79
C THR A 958 -44.41 26.34 -8.35
N GLN A 959 -45.27 26.56 -9.35
CA GLN A 959 -45.74 27.92 -9.65
C GLN A 959 -46.63 28.40 -8.50
N LEU A 960 -46.04 29.14 -7.56
CA LEU A 960 -46.73 29.91 -6.53
C LEU A 960 -47.37 31.17 -7.14
N THR A 961 -48.26 30.98 -8.12
CA THR A 961 -49.20 32.02 -8.52
C THR A 961 -50.23 32.20 -7.41
N HIS A 962 -50.12 33.28 -6.65
CA HIS A 962 -51.19 33.71 -5.75
C HIS A 962 -52.49 33.87 -6.57
N PRO A 963 -53.65 33.41 -6.05
CA PRO A 963 -54.93 33.74 -6.68
C PRO A 963 -55.14 35.26 -6.62
N PRO A 964 -55.73 35.89 -7.65
CA PRO A 964 -55.99 37.33 -7.64
C PRO A 964 -57.00 37.65 -6.54
N ALA A 965 -56.57 38.42 -5.54
CA ALA A 965 -57.46 38.93 -4.50
C ALA A 965 -58.41 39.96 -5.12
N ASN A 966 -59.69 39.59 -5.27
CA ASN A 966 -60.70 40.48 -5.84
C ASN A 966 -60.88 41.76 -5.00
N SER A 967 -61.11 42.86 -5.69
CA SER A 967 -61.26 44.19 -5.10
C SER A 967 -62.55 44.36 -4.29
N SER A 968 -62.43 44.77 -3.03
CA SER A 968 -63.46 45.54 -2.32
C SER A 968 -62.76 46.60 -1.45
N ALA A 969 -63.39 47.76 -1.28
CA ALA A 969 -62.69 48.98 -0.85
C ALA A 969 -62.97 49.39 0.61
N SER A 970 -61.98 49.99 1.24
CA SER A 970 -62.13 51.24 1.99
C SER A 970 -60.76 51.93 2.10
N ALA A 971 -60.74 53.24 2.38
CA ALA A 971 -59.52 54.04 2.38
C ALA A 971 -59.53 55.06 3.52
N HIS A 972 -58.36 55.37 4.11
CA HIS A 972 -58.07 56.67 4.73
C HIS A 972 -56.56 56.96 4.90
N SER A 973 -56.11 58.07 4.31
CA SER A 973 -55.05 59.02 4.74
C SER A 973 -53.71 58.57 5.36
N THR A 974 -52.63 58.55 4.54
CA THR A 974 -51.47 59.51 4.48
C THR A 974 -51.02 60.34 5.72
N PRO A 975 -49.75 60.86 5.82
CA PRO A 975 -48.58 60.76 4.90
C PRO A 975 -47.15 60.62 5.55
N THR A 976 -46.11 60.66 4.69
CA THR A 976 -44.67 61.03 4.92
C THR A 976 -43.68 60.01 5.53
N PRO A 977 -42.35 60.11 5.25
CA PRO A 977 -41.64 60.67 4.07
C PRO A 977 -40.59 59.71 3.44
N THR A 978 -40.06 60.07 2.27
CA THR A 978 -38.98 59.37 1.55
C THR A 978 -37.58 59.96 1.81
N PRO A 979 -36.51 59.16 1.72
CA PRO A 979 -35.16 59.62 1.33
C PRO A 979 -34.76 59.13 -0.09
N THR A 980 -33.76 59.79 -0.68
CA THR A 980 -33.31 59.63 -2.08
C THR A 980 -32.10 58.70 -2.27
N PRO A 981 -31.88 58.11 -3.47
CA PRO A 981 -30.67 57.36 -3.80
C PRO A 981 -29.50 58.27 -4.25
N PRO A 982 -28.23 57.89 -3.97
CA PRO A 982 -27.04 58.54 -4.54
C PRO A 982 -26.73 58.06 -5.99
N PRO A 983 -25.91 58.81 -6.76
CA PRO A 983 -25.88 58.69 -8.23
C PRO A 983 -24.77 57.79 -8.80
N SER A 984 -24.94 57.42 -10.08
CA SER A 984 -23.88 56.88 -10.94
C SER A 984 -23.10 58.00 -11.66
N PRO A 985 -21.78 57.85 -11.86
CA PRO A 985 -21.02 58.70 -12.77
C PRO A 985 -21.09 58.16 -14.21
N SER A 986 -21.14 59.06 -15.19
CA SER A 986 -21.10 58.71 -16.61
C SER A 986 -20.06 59.52 -17.37
N SER A 987 -19.67 58.99 -18.54
CA SER A 987 -19.17 59.67 -19.76
C SER A 987 -17.74 59.36 -20.22
N SER A 988 -17.67 58.90 -21.49
CA SER A 988 -16.69 59.18 -22.55
C SER A 988 -15.19 59.32 -22.26
N VAL A 989 -14.37 58.60 -23.05
CA VAL A 989 -13.63 59.18 -24.21
C VAL A 989 -13.13 58.06 -25.14
N SER A 990 -12.68 58.39 -26.35
CA SER A 990 -12.42 57.51 -27.51
C SER A 990 -10.98 57.01 -27.68
N ALA A 991 -10.81 55.79 -28.21
CA ALA A 991 -9.91 55.37 -29.31
C ALA A 991 -10.21 53.86 -29.60
N LYS A 992 -10.15 53.28 -30.82
CA LYS A 992 -8.99 53.04 -31.72
C LYS A 992 -7.75 52.51 -30.94
N GLU A 993 -7.06 51.45 -31.33
CA GLU A 993 -6.81 50.94 -32.69
C GLU A 993 -6.53 49.41 -32.70
N GLN A 994 -5.78 48.90 -33.68
CA GLN A 994 -5.60 47.47 -33.97
C GLN A 994 -4.49 46.80 -33.13
N ARG A 995 -4.74 45.59 -32.63
CA ARG A 995 -4.15 44.34 -33.20
C ARG A 995 -4.78 43.07 -32.64
#